data_AF-A0ABD3MLY2-F1
#
_entry.id   AF-A0ABD3MLY2-F1
#
_cell.length_a   1.000
_cell.length_b   1.000
_cell.length_c   1.000
_cell.angle_alpha   90.00
_cell.angle_beta   90.00
_cell.angle_gamma   90.00
#
_symmetry.space_group_name_H-M   'P 1'
#
loop_
_entity.id
_entity.type
_entity.pdbx_description
1 polymer ?
#
loop_
_entity_poly.entity_id
_entity_poly.type
_entity_poly.pdbx_seq_one_letter_code
_entity_poly.pdbx_strand_id
1 'polypeptide(L)'
;MTSNEEGIARVTFRVRCDSLGHGESVYLAREDDSSRIPLYTTSTTYPNHTTRTPLSIVISKGSSLRYRYAIYRCGEFNRWESESLRDLPLSFVAGELYTVNDILGEKESEVDHIRVKKTFSSVATLARSNANSSASLGLGNAEVGGSKKKVGFAPVPPAPRLSSPPKQAVHLTSSDGLIVVSAFLPVHLTRSDEGEWTADWDYEALLSMQTHLRVTRVGTVKWRGWHGNVGGGKSDESGVPVDERHKVEAVLRPFNCVPVWVPTTIFGEMYNGFCKGVLWPILHNVANVYSSSTRINTESKSTAKASEPYDESEYAEYSMDDVAQGPIHGDGGREAELWASFTAVNRYFTDVIIQCFNEGDLIWIHGFHLMILPSFLTRRISMAKIGIFLHTPFPSSEIFRTLWCREDLLRGMLNADQVGFHLFEYARHFLTCCRRLLGLNHGMYPDSSGGHNLAIDTNGRHVSVTSIHAGVEPPVLHQVLDHSSTVDRVNSIRNQFQGKIIFAAVDRLESLKGIPLKLLGLERFLQRCPEWAGKIVVIQVGISAFERGDDYTKTRNEVLSMVENINNRWPGTVQFQECAESEMRLQQRMALLRAADIVMVTTIRDGLNLIPLEFTVAHLDALSEHGRNDGRKRGLCILSEFSSCTRVMRGALHVNPWKISEIATAFYQAVTMSEDERMRRISIASEFVTRVTTQRWALAVMLDLKGVQKNEDAGKYAGAGLGLGFRLLGMDNKFNSLDANAVARAYRGAKSRLILLDYGGTILANDNMDALSRFQFVKKSRAPSVPTESLIATLKELCSDHRNIVFVVSGKERHSLTKTLCHIPNLGLAAEHGMFVSWPTPKIGGKRRWETLVPDQDRSWRSIAISIMEVYTSRTHGSYIEETEMKVLWQYRDADPEFGYLQSRELEDHLCNVLGGFELDILHGGVEEGGFVEVRPKGVNKGFVSLHIVKHLEKITDKGKLDFALVLGDDHCDEPMLSVMRQVGRRATEARIAKKGGQPLAPLPATIAQVDVSSVDDYISTNMQCFTATVGKKPSAAANYLNDVEDVHELLESLCKVTTRETVHNGFYSVVDLKSMAESASPGLLSPINFEPSENRSLIRTLSAGTFKIDHSEFDKPAPTRISNNLTEFLGTMEEEEDEDDMFF
;
A
#
# COMPACT_ATOMS: atom_id res chain seq x y z
N MET A 1 21.80 30.54 -26.04
CA MET A 1 22.89 31.32 -26.68
C MET A 1 23.64 32.23 -25.71
N THR A 2 24.92 32.51 -25.91
CA THR A 2 25.63 33.65 -25.29
C THR A 2 26.61 34.12 -26.35
N SER A 3 26.54 35.39 -26.78
CA SER A 3 27.55 35.96 -27.67
C SER A 3 28.59 36.74 -26.88
N ASN A 4 29.85 36.54 -27.21
CA ASN A 4 30.92 37.47 -26.84
C ASN A 4 30.97 38.57 -27.92
N GLU A 5 31.64 39.70 -27.64
CA GLU A 5 31.74 40.86 -28.53
C GLU A 5 32.31 40.53 -29.94
N GLU A 6 32.97 39.37 -30.08
CA GLU A 6 33.62 38.89 -31.32
C GLU A 6 32.73 38.03 -32.25
N GLY A 7 31.42 37.91 -32.03
CA GLY A 7 30.52 37.24 -32.98
C GLY A 7 30.48 35.70 -32.92
N ILE A 8 30.87 35.10 -31.79
CA ILE A 8 30.74 33.64 -31.56
C ILE A 8 29.49 33.34 -30.75
N ALA A 9 28.60 32.51 -31.28
CA ALA A 9 27.34 32.10 -30.68
C ALA A 9 27.41 30.66 -30.12
N ARG A 10 27.07 30.49 -28.83
CA ARG A 10 26.95 29.14 -28.21
C ARG A 10 25.52 28.60 -28.28
N VAL A 11 25.22 27.62 -29.14
CA VAL A 11 23.87 27.10 -29.38
C VAL A 11 23.71 25.69 -28.80
N THR A 12 22.58 25.43 -28.13
CA THR A 12 22.16 24.09 -27.70
C THR A 12 20.90 23.75 -28.46
N PHE A 13 20.91 22.62 -29.17
CA PHE A 13 19.74 22.15 -29.91
C PHE A 13 18.96 21.16 -29.06
N ARG A 14 17.64 21.34 -28.98
CA ARG A 14 16.70 20.40 -28.40
C ARG A 14 15.64 20.08 -29.43
N VAL A 15 15.53 18.80 -29.75
CA VAL A 15 14.74 18.32 -30.87
C VAL A 15 13.88 17.17 -30.41
N ARG A 16 12.59 17.17 -30.72
CA ARG A 16 11.71 16.05 -30.43
C ARG A 16 11.52 15.19 -31.68
N CYS A 17 11.68 13.87 -31.57
CA CYS A 17 11.60 12.93 -32.69
C CYS A 17 10.72 11.73 -32.34
N ASP A 18 9.46 11.78 -32.75
CA ASP A 18 8.45 10.82 -32.32
C ASP A 18 8.49 9.50 -33.15
N SER A 19 9.29 9.44 -34.24
CA SER A 19 9.32 8.33 -35.22
C SER A 19 10.72 7.80 -35.55
N LEU A 20 11.50 7.38 -34.54
CA LEU A 20 12.81 6.72 -34.73
C LEU A 20 12.72 5.19 -34.68
N GLY A 21 13.28 4.51 -35.68
CA GLY A 21 13.41 3.05 -35.67
C GLY A 21 14.50 2.55 -34.70
N HIS A 22 14.42 1.28 -34.30
CA HIS A 22 15.42 0.67 -33.42
C HIS A 22 16.82 0.71 -34.06
N GLY A 23 17.82 1.25 -33.34
CA GLY A 23 19.19 1.41 -33.85
C GLY A 23 19.43 2.66 -34.71
N GLU A 24 18.45 3.56 -34.82
CA GLU A 24 18.60 4.85 -35.48
C GLU A 24 19.07 5.95 -34.52
N SER A 25 19.86 6.89 -35.03
CA SER A 25 20.44 8.00 -34.27
C SER A 25 20.39 9.29 -35.09
N VAL A 26 20.12 10.42 -34.42
CA VAL A 26 19.91 11.71 -35.07
C VAL A 26 21.15 12.58 -34.96
N TYR A 27 21.55 13.15 -36.09
CA TYR A 27 22.66 14.09 -36.20
C TYR A 27 22.19 15.40 -36.82
N LEU A 28 22.72 16.50 -36.31
CA LEU A 28 22.64 17.80 -36.94
C LEU A 28 23.79 17.93 -37.95
N ALA A 29 23.47 18.24 -39.21
CA ALA A 29 24.45 18.50 -40.25
C ALA A 29 24.30 19.94 -40.74
N ARG A 30 25.42 20.65 -40.84
CA ARG A 30 25.47 21.99 -41.42
C ARG A 30 25.65 21.87 -42.94
N GLU A 31 25.09 22.83 -43.69
CA GLU A 31 25.28 22.86 -45.15
C GLU A 31 26.73 23.26 -45.51
N ASP A 32 27.29 24.20 -44.76
CA ASP A 32 28.57 24.85 -45.07
C ASP A 32 29.80 24.05 -44.62
N ASP A 33 29.60 22.97 -43.85
CA ASP A 33 30.69 22.14 -43.33
C ASP A 33 30.21 20.71 -43.07
N SER A 34 31.02 19.73 -43.46
CA SER A 34 30.74 18.29 -43.30
C SER A 34 30.74 17.80 -41.85
N SER A 35 30.91 18.71 -40.88
CA SER A 35 30.85 18.43 -39.45
C SER A 35 29.43 18.02 -39.03
N ARG A 36 29.33 16.82 -38.44
CA ARG A 36 28.08 16.24 -37.94
C ARG A 36 28.10 16.30 -36.42
N ILE A 37 27.01 16.78 -35.84
CA ILE A 37 26.87 16.86 -34.39
C ILE A 37 25.85 15.83 -33.92
N PRO A 38 26.25 14.87 -33.07
CA PRO A 38 25.32 13.88 -32.52
C PRO A 38 24.34 14.52 -31.53
N LEU A 39 23.06 14.16 -31.64
CA LEU A 39 22.02 14.47 -30.66
C LEU A 39 21.70 13.24 -29.82
N TYR A 40 21.62 13.43 -28.50
CA TYR A 40 21.48 12.33 -27.55
C TYR A 40 20.14 12.36 -26.86
N THR A 41 19.57 11.18 -26.64
CA THR A 41 18.36 10.96 -25.82
C THR A 41 18.64 9.89 -24.77
N THR A 42 17.77 9.81 -23.78
CA THR A 42 17.75 8.77 -22.74
C THR A 42 16.35 8.17 -22.66
N SER A 43 16.20 6.99 -22.05
CA SER A 43 14.89 6.33 -21.88
C SER A 43 13.87 7.21 -21.13
N THR A 44 14.34 8.13 -20.28
CA THR A 44 13.47 9.05 -19.52
C THR A 44 13.11 10.32 -20.30
N THR A 45 13.86 10.65 -21.35
CA THR A 45 13.66 11.89 -22.12
C THR A 45 13.16 11.65 -23.54
N TYR A 46 13.13 10.40 -24.02
CA TYR A 46 12.54 10.01 -25.30
C TYR A 46 11.08 10.50 -25.36
N PRO A 47 10.65 11.13 -26.47
CA PRO A 47 11.32 11.29 -27.77
C PRO A 47 12.23 12.54 -27.94
N ASN A 48 12.67 13.19 -26.87
CA ASN A 48 13.49 14.42 -26.94
C ASN A 48 15.01 14.13 -26.98
N HIS A 49 15.69 14.65 -28.00
CA HIS A 49 17.12 14.60 -28.22
C HIS A 49 17.78 15.97 -28.01
N THR A 50 18.96 16.00 -27.38
CA THR A 50 19.70 17.23 -27.08
C THR A 50 21.20 17.10 -27.33
N THR A 51 21.87 18.22 -27.65
CA THR A 51 23.34 18.28 -27.65
C THR A 51 23.88 18.23 -26.22
N ARG A 52 24.85 17.34 -25.92
CA ARG A 52 25.45 17.20 -24.57
C ARG A 52 26.15 18.47 -24.07
N THR A 53 26.73 19.25 -24.96
CA THR A 53 27.40 20.53 -24.66
C THR A 53 26.94 21.62 -25.63
N PRO A 54 26.86 22.90 -25.22
CA PRO A 54 26.56 24.00 -26.12
C PRO A 54 27.65 24.12 -27.20
N LEU A 55 27.24 24.09 -28.47
CA LEU A 55 28.13 24.18 -29.62
C LEU A 55 28.52 25.64 -29.83
N SER A 56 29.81 25.92 -29.98
CA SER A 56 30.29 27.26 -30.33
C SER A 56 30.35 27.40 -31.84
N ILE A 57 29.49 28.23 -32.41
CA ILE A 57 29.42 28.51 -33.84
C ILE A 57 29.88 29.96 -34.05
N VAL A 58 30.89 30.15 -34.90
CA VAL A 58 31.37 31.48 -35.30
C VAL A 58 30.44 31.99 -36.40
N ILE A 59 29.87 33.18 -36.22
CA ILE A 59 28.83 33.70 -37.10
C ILE A 59 29.12 35.15 -37.46
N SER A 60 29.16 35.44 -38.77
CA SER A 60 29.29 36.79 -39.29
C SER A 60 28.00 37.59 -39.06
N LYS A 61 28.11 38.82 -38.56
CA LYS A 61 26.96 39.68 -38.23
C LYS A 61 26.03 39.85 -39.46
N GLY A 62 24.79 39.38 -39.35
CA GLY A 62 23.78 39.43 -40.43
C GLY A 62 23.65 38.18 -41.30
N SER A 63 24.32 37.06 -40.95
CA SER A 63 24.13 35.76 -41.62
C SER A 63 23.03 34.91 -40.96
N SER A 64 22.42 33.99 -41.72
CA SER A 64 21.55 32.92 -41.20
C SER A 64 22.32 31.60 -41.18
N LEU A 65 22.08 30.76 -40.17
CA LEU A 65 22.68 29.42 -40.10
C LEU A 65 21.73 28.40 -40.74
N ARG A 66 22.15 27.77 -41.84
CA ARG A 66 21.38 26.73 -42.52
C ARG A 66 21.80 25.34 -42.06
N TYR A 67 20.83 24.53 -41.63
CA TYR A 67 21.07 23.19 -41.11
C TYR A 67 19.98 22.20 -41.50
N ARG A 68 20.29 20.91 -41.37
CA ARG A 68 19.33 19.81 -41.57
C ARG A 68 19.66 18.62 -40.67
N TYR A 69 18.66 17.77 -40.47
CA TYR A 69 18.79 16.58 -39.63
C TYR A 69 18.98 15.33 -40.48
N ALA A 70 20.04 14.58 -40.19
CA ALA A 70 20.30 13.26 -40.77
C ALA A 70 20.04 12.16 -39.75
N ILE A 71 19.44 11.08 -40.23
CA ILE A 71 19.25 9.85 -39.47
C ILE A 71 20.29 8.83 -39.94
N TYR A 72 21.00 8.27 -38.96
CA TYR A 72 21.99 7.22 -39.16
C TYR A 72 21.49 5.93 -38.53
N ARG A 73 21.67 4.80 -39.22
CA ARG A 73 21.39 3.46 -38.68
C ARG A 73 22.70 2.71 -38.58
N CYS A 74 23.04 2.22 -37.39
CA CYS A 74 24.30 1.51 -37.13
C CYS A 74 25.57 2.26 -37.58
N GLY A 75 25.56 3.59 -37.54
CA GLY A 75 26.71 4.43 -37.93
C GLY A 75 26.78 4.78 -39.42
N GLU A 76 25.95 4.19 -40.27
CA GLU A 76 25.83 4.54 -41.70
C GLU A 76 24.68 5.51 -41.94
N PHE A 77 24.87 6.41 -42.90
CA PHE A 77 23.84 7.38 -43.27
C PHE A 77 22.64 6.62 -43.84
N ASN A 78 21.47 6.77 -43.23
CA ASN A 78 20.25 6.13 -43.69
C ASN A 78 19.46 7.09 -44.59
N ARG A 79 19.03 8.23 -44.03
CA ARG A 79 18.23 9.23 -44.75
C ARG A 79 18.33 10.62 -44.13
N TRP A 80 17.97 11.64 -44.90
CA TRP A 80 17.63 12.96 -44.37
C TRP A 80 16.18 12.90 -43.87
N GLU A 81 15.90 13.51 -42.72
CA GLU A 81 14.53 13.52 -42.18
C GLU A 81 13.64 14.56 -42.87
N SER A 82 14.24 15.59 -43.47
CA SER A 82 13.57 16.63 -44.24
C SER A 82 14.38 16.94 -45.50
N GLU A 83 13.72 17.07 -46.65
CA GLU A 83 14.34 17.57 -47.89
C GLU A 83 14.64 19.08 -47.83
N SER A 84 13.91 19.81 -46.98
CA SER A 84 14.05 21.25 -46.78
C SER A 84 15.19 21.57 -45.80
N LEU A 85 16.08 22.49 -46.20
CA LEU A 85 17.09 23.12 -45.33
C LEU A 85 16.41 24.13 -44.42
N ARG A 86 16.74 24.09 -43.12
CA ARG A 86 16.17 24.98 -42.11
C ARG A 86 17.10 26.15 -41.82
N ASP A 87 16.51 27.34 -41.73
CA ASP A 87 17.23 28.59 -41.48
C ASP A 87 17.01 29.07 -40.04
N LEU A 88 18.09 29.27 -39.29
CA LEU A 88 18.05 30.00 -38.02
C LEU A 88 18.36 31.48 -38.28
N PRO A 89 17.40 32.42 -38.11
CA PRO A 89 17.65 33.84 -38.29
C PRO A 89 18.41 34.43 -37.10
N LEU A 90 19.54 35.09 -37.36
CA LEU A 90 20.48 35.50 -36.30
C LEU A 90 20.47 37.03 -36.09
N SER A 91 19.36 37.56 -35.58
CA SER A 91 19.28 38.94 -35.08
C SER A 91 19.37 38.98 -33.55
N PHE A 92 20.56 38.70 -33.00
CA PHE A 92 20.74 38.52 -31.56
C PHE A 92 21.35 39.73 -30.85
N VAL A 93 20.99 39.89 -29.58
CA VAL A 93 21.58 40.86 -28.66
C VAL A 93 22.64 40.17 -27.80
N ALA A 94 23.81 40.79 -27.64
CA ALA A 94 24.92 40.22 -26.88
C ALA A 94 24.53 39.99 -25.40
N GLY A 95 24.97 38.86 -24.83
CA GLY A 95 24.76 38.52 -23.41
C GLY A 95 23.48 37.73 -23.05
N GLU A 96 22.59 37.41 -23.99
CA GLU A 96 21.30 36.76 -23.71
C GLU A 96 21.16 35.31 -24.21
N LEU A 97 20.36 34.50 -23.50
CA LEU A 97 20.13 33.07 -23.77
C LEU A 97 18.88 32.86 -24.62
N TYR A 98 19.07 32.33 -25.83
CA TYR A 98 17.96 31.90 -26.70
C TYR A 98 17.80 30.38 -26.68
N THR A 99 16.54 29.92 -26.65
CA THR A 99 16.12 28.52 -26.75
C THR A 99 15.30 28.34 -28.03
N VAL A 100 15.63 27.33 -28.83
CA VAL A 100 14.89 26.97 -30.04
C VAL A 100 14.22 25.62 -29.77
N ASN A 101 12.90 25.59 -29.78
CA ASN A 101 12.14 24.36 -29.67
C ASN A 101 11.75 23.91 -31.08
N ASP A 102 12.34 22.81 -31.54
CA ASP A 102 12.08 22.27 -32.88
C ASP A 102 11.60 20.80 -32.77
N ILE A 103 10.59 20.42 -33.55
CA ILE A 103 10.00 19.08 -33.60
C ILE A 103 10.26 18.50 -34.99
N LEU A 104 10.91 17.34 -35.05
CA LEU A 104 11.18 16.64 -36.31
C LEU A 104 9.85 16.14 -36.89
N GLY A 105 9.53 16.62 -38.10
CA GLY A 105 8.31 16.27 -38.83
C GLY A 105 7.28 17.41 -38.97
N GLU A 106 7.43 18.52 -38.25
CA GLU A 106 6.56 19.69 -38.37
C GLU A 106 7.12 20.74 -39.36
N LYS A 107 6.21 21.54 -39.98
CA LYS A 107 6.55 22.54 -41.01
C LYS A 107 7.33 23.71 -40.40
N GLU A 108 8.23 24.32 -41.17
CA GLU A 108 9.12 25.43 -40.76
C GLU A 108 8.41 26.63 -40.10
N SER A 109 7.12 26.83 -40.33
CA SER A 109 6.34 27.93 -39.77
C SER A 109 6.07 27.85 -38.26
N GLU A 110 6.41 26.75 -37.59
CA GLU A 110 6.10 26.51 -36.16
C GLU A 110 7.35 26.44 -35.25
N VAL A 111 8.55 26.74 -35.78
CA VAL A 111 9.77 26.77 -34.98
C VAL A 111 9.78 28.02 -34.07
N ASP A 112 9.56 27.81 -32.78
CA ASP A 112 9.40 28.90 -31.80
C ASP A 112 10.76 29.28 -31.17
N HIS A 113 11.18 30.53 -31.36
CA HIS A 113 12.43 31.06 -30.82
C HIS A 113 12.20 31.87 -29.54
N ILE A 114 12.42 31.25 -28.38
CA ILE A 114 12.18 31.89 -27.08
C ILE A 114 13.44 32.60 -26.60
N ARG A 115 13.35 33.94 -26.48
CA ARG A 115 14.39 34.82 -25.92
C ARG A 115 14.32 34.82 -24.39
N VAL A 116 15.35 34.33 -23.72
CA VAL A 116 15.47 34.29 -22.25
C VAL A 116 16.47 35.36 -21.79
N LYS A 117 15.96 36.45 -21.19
CA LYS A 117 16.80 37.50 -20.59
C LYS A 117 17.48 36.96 -19.31
N LYS A 118 18.79 37.17 -19.21
CA LYS A 118 19.55 36.89 -17.97
C LYS A 118 19.34 38.03 -16.98
N THR A 119 18.49 37.82 -15.97
CA THR A 119 18.51 38.65 -14.77
C THR A 119 19.52 38.05 -13.80
N PHE A 120 20.71 38.65 -13.70
CA PHE A 120 21.64 38.39 -12.61
C PHE A 120 21.25 39.29 -11.43
N SER A 121 20.68 38.72 -10.36
CA SER A 121 21.07 39.05 -8.98
C SER A 121 20.31 38.19 -7.97
N SER A 122 21.06 37.80 -6.93
CA SER A 122 20.58 37.44 -5.59
C SER A 122 19.79 36.14 -5.44
N VAL A 123 20.57 35.09 -5.16
CA VAL A 123 20.21 33.96 -4.30
C VAL A 123 19.83 34.48 -2.90
N ALA A 124 18.60 34.93 -2.73
CA ALA A 124 17.87 35.13 -1.47
C ALA A 124 16.61 35.93 -1.79
N THR A 125 15.50 35.63 -1.10
CA THR A 125 14.18 36.31 -1.20
C THR A 125 13.21 35.70 -2.21
N LEU A 126 12.80 34.45 -1.95
CA LEU A 126 11.47 33.93 -2.32
C LEU A 126 10.65 33.61 -1.06
N ALA A 127 10.82 34.48 -0.05
CA ALA A 127 9.95 34.58 1.10
C ALA A 127 9.31 35.98 1.07
N ARG A 128 7.97 35.99 0.97
CA ARG A 128 7.07 37.13 1.17
C ARG A 128 7.08 38.21 0.09
N SER A 129 6.15 38.09 -0.86
CA SER A 129 5.09 39.08 -1.07
C SER A 129 4.33 38.77 -2.35
N ASN A 130 3.14 38.20 -2.23
CA ASN A 130 2.02 38.55 -3.10
C ASN A 130 0.73 38.24 -2.35
N ALA A 131 0.48 39.09 -1.36
CA ALA A 131 -0.88 39.41 -0.96
C ALA A 131 -1.33 40.59 -1.83
N ASN A 132 -2.38 40.32 -2.61
CA ASN A 132 -3.43 41.25 -3.03
C ASN A 132 -3.17 42.44 -3.95
N SER A 133 -4.25 42.66 -4.73
CA SER A 133 -4.77 43.92 -5.30
C SER A 133 -4.32 44.18 -6.75
N SER A 134 -5.13 43.79 -7.73
CA SER A 134 -6.42 44.35 -8.18
C SER A 134 -6.27 45.54 -9.14
N ALA A 135 -6.83 45.31 -10.33
CA ALA A 135 -7.61 46.25 -11.12
C ALA A 135 -6.91 47.47 -11.76
N SER A 136 -6.92 47.43 -13.10
CA SER A 136 -7.76 48.29 -13.96
C SER A 136 -7.01 49.14 -14.99
N LEU A 137 -7.65 49.20 -16.18
CA LEU A 137 -7.63 50.26 -17.19
C LEU A 137 -6.31 50.38 -18.00
N GLY A 138 -6.32 50.55 -19.32
CA GLY A 138 -7.43 50.85 -20.22
C GLY A 138 -7.02 50.65 -21.68
N LEU A 139 -8.05 50.58 -22.52
CA LEU A 139 -8.00 50.50 -23.97
C LEU A 139 -7.41 51.78 -24.60
N GLY A 140 -6.66 51.58 -25.69
CA GLY A 140 -6.27 52.61 -26.65
C GLY A 140 -6.42 52.09 -28.09
N ASN A 141 -7.29 52.76 -28.84
CA ASN A 141 -7.79 52.50 -30.19
C ASN A 141 -6.72 52.28 -31.29
N ALA A 142 -7.05 51.49 -32.33
CA ALA A 142 -7.08 51.95 -33.73
C ALA A 142 -7.67 50.92 -34.72
N GLU A 143 -8.78 51.37 -35.30
CA GLU A 143 -9.52 51.13 -36.57
C GLU A 143 -9.07 50.16 -37.69
N VAL A 144 -10.10 49.45 -38.21
CA VAL A 144 -10.57 49.31 -39.62
C VAL A 144 -9.60 48.75 -40.68
N GLY A 145 -9.91 47.79 -41.55
CA GLY A 145 -11.13 47.06 -41.92
C GLY A 145 -10.87 46.23 -43.19
N GLY A 146 -11.74 45.26 -43.52
CA GLY A 146 -11.68 44.56 -44.81
C GLY A 146 -12.36 43.18 -44.85
N SER A 147 -13.61 43.13 -45.35
CA SER A 147 -14.39 41.92 -45.67
C SER A 147 -13.72 41.12 -46.81
N LYS A 148 -13.85 39.80 -47.02
CA LYS A 148 -15.04 38.93 -47.18
C LYS A 148 -14.56 37.52 -47.59
N LYS A 149 -15.09 36.43 -47.01
CA LYS A 149 -15.79 35.30 -47.68
C LYS A 149 -15.84 34.05 -46.78
N LYS A 150 -17.07 33.56 -46.58
CA LYS A 150 -17.43 32.28 -45.95
C LYS A 150 -17.42 31.15 -46.99
N VAL A 151 -16.81 30.02 -46.63
CA VAL A 151 -17.15 28.62 -46.98
C VAL A 151 -16.56 27.83 -45.80
N GLY A 152 -17.23 27.07 -44.93
CA GLY A 152 -18.22 26.01 -45.11
C GLY A 152 -17.69 24.76 -44.37
N PHE A 153 -18.20 24.52 -43.15
CA PHE A 153 -18.20 23.28 -42.34
C PHE A 153 -16.90 22.65 -41.80
N ALA A 154 -16.64 22.90 -40.51
CA ALA A 154 -16.03 21.96 -39.54
C ALA A 154 -16.63 22.23 -38.13
N PRO A 155 -16.76 21.24 -37.23
CA PRO A 155 -17.35 21.44 -35.90
C PRO A 155 -16.50 22.37 -35.05
N VAL A 156 -17.16 23.18 -34.21
CA VAL A 156 -16.49 24.04 -33.21
C VAL A 156 -15.69 23.14 -32.25
N PRO A 157 -14.38 23.40 -32.01
CA PRO A 157 -13.64 22.68 -30.99
C PRO A 157 -14.27 22.93 -29.61
N PRO A 158 -14.34 21.92 -28.73
CA PRO A 158 -14.85 22.13 -27.38
C PRO A 158 -14.04 23.22 -26.69
N ALA A 159 -14.72 24.13 -25.99
CA ALA A 159 -14.07 25.21 -25.24
C ALA A 159 -12.94 24.64 -24.36
N PRO A 160 -11.78 25.32 -24.27
CA PRO A 160 -10.70 24.88 -23.41
C PRO A 160 -11.25 24.75 -22.00
N ARG A 161 -11.12 23.54 -21.42
CA ARG A 161 -11.39 23.30 -20.01
C ARG A 161 -10.60 24.35 -19.24
N LEU A 162 -11.29 25.17 -18.45
CA LEU A 162 -10.65 26.06 -17.49
C LEU A 162 -9.63 25.23 -16.72
N SER A 163 -8.35 25.49 -16.96
CA SER A 163 -7.26 24.93 -16.18
C SER A 163 -7.54 25.30 -14.74
N SER A 164 -7.69 24.29 -13.89
CA SER A 164 -7.65 24.50 -12.44
C SER A 164 -6.41 25.35 -12.10
N PRO A 165 -6.52 26.30 -11.17
CA PRO A 165 -5.40 27.17 -10.82
C PRO A 165 -4.19 26.31 -10.43
N PRO A 166 -2.95 26.78 -10.69
CA PRO A 166 -1.74 26.05 -10.31
C PRO A 166 -1.81 25.73 -8.81
N LYS A 167 -1.82 24.43 -8.49
CA LYS A 167 -1.97 23.94 -7.12
C LYS A 167 -0.82 24.45 -6.26
N GLN A 168 -1.15 25.02 -5.10
CA GLN A 168 -0.19 25.53 -4.13
C GLN A 168 0.70 24.41 -3.58
N ALA A 169 1.99 24.70 -3.40
CA ALA A 169 2.89 23.82 -2.66
C ALA A 169 2.37 23.61 -1.23
N VAL A 170 2.41 22.36 -0.75
CA VAL A 170 2.00 22.03 0.62
C VAL A 170 2.99 22.68 1.58
N HIS A 171 2.49 23.53 2.49
CA HIS A 171 3.29 24.20 3.51
C HIS A 171 2.79 23.85 4.90
N LEU A 172 3.72 23.67 5.84
CA LEU A 172 3.42 23.59 7.28
C LEU A 172 3.38 25.01 7.86
N THR A 173 2.36 25.30 8.66
CA THR A 173 2.07 26.58 9.29
C THR A 173 2.12 26.42 10.81
N SER A 174 2.40 27.50 11.55
CA SER A 174 2.45 27.45 13.03
C SER A 174 1.11 27.12 13.70
N SER A 175 0.01 27.18 12.94
CA SER A 175 -1.32 26.72 13.37
C SER A 175 -1.54 25.21 13.23
N ASP A 176 -0.71 24.51 12.45
CA ASP A 176 -0.82 23.05 12.34
C ASP A 176 -0.32 22.41 13.65
N GLY A 177 -1.16 21.62 14.31
CA GLY A 177 -0.75 20.80 15.43
C GLY A 177 -0.22 19.45 14.97
N LEU A 178 0.73 18.92 15.72
CA LEU A 178 1.34 17.61 15.50
C LEU A 178 1.25 16.80 16.80
N ILE A 179 0.68 15.60 16.71
CA ILE A 179 0.68 14.62 17.79
C ILE A 179 1.70 13.54 17.45
N VAL A 180 2.82 13.54 18.15
CA VAL A 180 3.87 12.52 18.04
C VAL A 180 3.58 11.42 19.04
N VAL A 181 3.43 10.19 18.58
CA VAL A 181 3.09 9.03 19.40
C VAL A 181 4.24 8.04 19.38
N SER A 182 4.77 7.69 20.56
CA SER A 182 5.83 6.70 20.73
C SER A 182 5.60 5.85 21.96
N ALA A 183 6.18 4.63 21.99
CA ALA A 183 6.03 3.72 23.12
C ALA A 183 6.45 4.38 24.46
N PHE A 184 7.52 5.17 24.44
CA PHE A 184 8.01 5.96 25.57
C PHE A 184 8.05 7.45 25.22
N LEU A 185 7.83 8.31 26.21
CA LEU A 185 8.03 9.75 26.09
C LEU A 185 9.53 10.09 25.99
N PRO A 186 9.94 11.10 25.20
CA PRO A 186 11.33 11.52 25.04
C PRO A 186 11.77 12.45 26.18
N VAL A 187 11.55 12.03 27.43
CA VAL A 187 11.89 12.76 28.65
C VAL A 187 12.43 11.80 29.69
N HIS A 188 13.45 12.24 30.43
CA HIS A 188 14.00 11.54 31.56
C HIS A 188 13.31 12.03 32.83
N LEU A 189 12.63 11.14 33.53
CA LEU A 189 12.02 11.44 34.82
C LEU A 189 12.92 10.92 35.96
N THR A 190 13.06 11.72 37.01
CA THR A 190 13.71 11.30 38.25
C THR A 190 12.80 11.56 39.45
N ARG A 191 12.81 10.62 40.41
CA ARG A 191 12.04 10.70 41.65
C ARG A 191 13.04 10.86 42.79
N SER A 192 12.85 11.85 43.64
CA SER A 192 13.64 12.03 44.86
C SER A 192 13.19 11.06 45.95
N ASP A 193 14.04 10.85 46.97
CA ASP A 193 13.71 10.02 48.14
C ASP A 193 12.51 10.60 48.94
N GLU A 194 12.23 11.89 48.78
CA GLU A 194 11.09 12.61 49.38
C GLU A 194 9.80 12.51 48.54
N GLY A 195 9.83 11.83 47.39
CA GLY A 195 8.67 11.65 46.51
C GLY A 195 8.36 12.86 45.60
N GLU A 196 9.35 13.72 45.35
CA GLU A 196 9.27 14.78 44.34
C GLU A 196 9.74 14.27 42.98
N TRP A 197 9.15 14.80 41.91
CA TRP A 197 9.45 14.41 40.53
C TRP A 197 10.10 15.56 39.78
N THR A 198 11.09 15.25 38.93
CA THR A 198 11.69 16.21 37.99
C THR A 198 11.79 15.58 36.60
N ALA A 199 11.69 16.41 35.56
CA ALA A 199 11.70 16.00 34.16
C ALA A 199 12.74 16.80 33.38
N ASP A 200 13.53 16.12 32.54
CA ASP A 200 14.47 16.71 31.59
C ASP A 200 14.26 16.13 30.19
N TRP A 201 14.55 16.90 29.15
CA TRP A 201 14.50 16.40 27.77
C TRP A 201 15.49 15.26 27.55
N ASP A 202 15.04 14.20 26.87
CA ASP A 202 15.95 13.21 26.28
C ASP A 202 16.44 13.71 24.92
N TYR A 203 17.48 14.55 24.91
CA TYR A 203 18.04 15.13 23.68
C TYR A 203 18.62 14.09 22.71
N GLU A 204 18.78 12.83 23.13
CA GLU A 204 19.21 11.73 22.28
C GLU A 204 18.05 11.02 21.59
N ALA A 205 16.82 11.18 22.09
CA ALA A 205 15.66 10.64 21.44
C ALA A 205 15.44 11.36 20.09
N LEU A 206 15.30 10.58 19.01
CA LEU A 206 15.00 11.08 17.67
C LEU A 206 13.76 12.02 17.64
N LEU A 207 12.86 11.88 18.62
CA LEU A 207 11.59 12.57 18.74
C LEU A 207 11.62 13.80 19.69
N SER A 208 12.80 14.13 20.23
CA SER A 208 13.02 15.32 21.07
C SER A 208 13.02 16.64 20.28
N MET A 209 12.76 16.57 18.96
CA MET A 209 12.91 17.71 18.05
C MET A 209 12.07 18.93 18.44
N GLN A 210 12.74 20.07 18.52
CA GLN A 210 12.10 21.36 18.62
C GLN A 210 11.72 21.83 17.22
N THR A 211 10.43 21.84 16.91
CA THR A 211 9.89 22.40 15.67
C THR A 211 9.11 23.68 16.00
N HIS A 212 8.86 24.52 14.99
CA HIS A 212 7.98 25.69 15.15
C HIS A 212 6.49 25.32 15.23
N LEU A 213 6.15 24.02 15.19
CA LEU A 213 4.79 23.52 15.28
C LEU A 213 4.37 23.33 16.73
N ARG A 214 3.06 23.33 16.97
CA ARG A 214 2.50 22.87 18.25
C ARG A 214 2.62 21.35 18.33
N VAL A 215 3.68 20.85 18.94
CA VAL A 215 3.95 19.41 19.05
C VAL A 215 3.51 18.86 20.41
N THR A 216 2.49 18.02 20.43
CA THR A 216 2.07 17.23 21.59
C THR A 216 2.68 15.83 21.50
N ARG A 217 3.33 15.36 22.56
CA ARG A 217 3.99 14.04 22.60
C ARG A 217 3.21 13.09 23.50
N VAL A 218 2.86 11.93 22.98
CA VAL A 218 2.06 10.92 23.69
C VAL A 218 2.88 9.63 23.84
N GLY A 219 3.00 9.12 25.05
CA GLY A 219 3.76 7.89 25.31
C GLY A 219 3.77 7.45 26.77
N THR A 220 4.35 6.28 27.04
CA THR A 220 4.53 5.76 28.41
C THR A 220 5.73 6.44 29.08
N VAL A 221 5.69 6.56 30.40
CA VAL A 221 6.76 7.18 31.21
C VAL A 221 7.89 6.19 31.50
N LYS A 222 9.15 6.63 31.33
CA LYS A 222 10.37 5.97 31.82
C LYS A 222 11.04 6.86 32.88
N TRP A 223 11.44 6.30 34.03
CA TRP A 223 12.08 7.06 35.11
C TRP A 223 13.28 6.32 35.73
N ARG A 224 14.19 7.05 36.40
CA ARG A 224 15.37 6.49 37.09
C ARG A 224 14.95 5.66 38.30
N GLY A 225 14.74 4.36 38.09
CA GLY A 225 14.17 3.41 39.06
C GLY A 225 13.16 2.46 38.43
N TRP A 226 12.76 2.71 37.18
CA TRP A 226 11.98 1.76 36.39
C TRP A 226 12.83 0.55 36.03
N HIS A 227 12.61 -0.58 36.72
CA HIS A 227 13.36 -1.81 36.50
C HIS A 227 12.83 -2.66 35.34
N GLY A 228 11.77 -2.22 34.64
CA GLY A 228 11.04 -3.07 33.71
C GLY A 228 10.44 -4.31 34.41
N ASN A 229 9.65 -5.10 33.71
CA ASN A 229 9.24 -6.42 34.21
C ASN A 229 10.39 -7.42 34.09
N VAL A 230 11.44 -7.24 34.89
CA VAL A 230 12.43 -8.30 35.12
C VAL A 230 11.78 -9.29 36.08
N GLY A 231 11.52 -10.50 35.59
CA GLY A 231 10.78 -11.54 36.29
C GLY A 231 11.27 -11.79 37.72
N GLY A 232 10.33 -11.80 38.67
CA GLY A 232 10.60 -12.12 40.07
C GLY A 232 9.70 -11.40 41.07
N GLY A 233 8.43 -11.82 41.19
CA GLY A 233 7.71 -11.83 42.48
C GLY A 233 7.17 -10.53 43.11
N LYS A 234 7.36 -9.33 42.54
CA LYS A 234 6.69 -8.10 43.05
C LYS A 234 6.17 -7.23 41.89
N SER A 235 4.95 -7.50 41.43
CA SER A 235 4.37 -6.93 40.21
C SER A 235 3.71 -5.54 40.38
N ASP A 236 3.44 -5.08 41.60
CA ASP A 236 2.67 -3.83 41.83
C ASP A 236 3.53 -2.59 42.13
N GLU A 237 4.84 -2.72 42.36
CA GLU A 237 5.72 -1.60 42.75
C GLU A 237 6.56 -1.03 41.59
N SER A 238 6.46 -1.57 40.37
CA SER A 238 7.37 -1.23 39.25
C SER A 238 6.93 -0.04 38.39
N GLY A 239 5.83 0.64 38.74
CA GLY A 239 5.25 1.77 38.00
C GLY A 239 5.16 3.06 38.84
N VAL A 240 4.77 4.17 38.20
CA VAL A 240 4.44 5.40 38.94
C VAL A 240 3.19 5.14 39.80
N PRO A 241 3.26 5.33 41.14
CA PRO A 241 2.12 5.18 42.03
C PRO A 241 0.93 6.02 41.57
N VAL A 242 -0.29 5.46 41.65
CA VAL A 242 -1.50 6.10 41.10
C VAL A 242 -1.74 7.47 41.72
N ASP A 243 -1.47 7.60 43.02
CA ASP A 243 -1.54 8.82 43.81
C ASP A 243 -0.47 9.85 43.41
N GLU A 244 0.64 9.46 42.81
CA GLU A 244 1.71 10.37 42.35
C GLU A 244 1.60 10.76 40.87
N ARG A 245 0.73 10.12 40.08
CA ARG A 245 0.59 10.40 38.63
C ARG A 245 0.33 11.87 38.30
N HIS A 246 -0.48 12.54 39.12
CA HIS A 246 -0.77 13.97 38.95
C HIS A 246 0.48 14.86 39.12
N LYS A 247 1.45 14.46 39.96
CA LYS A 247 2.73 15.16 40.12
C LYS A 247 3.58 14.99 38.87
N VAL A 248 3.61 13.78 38.30
CA VAL A 248 4.32 13.48 37.05
C VAL A 248 3.72 14.27 35.89
N GLU A 249 2.39 14.32 35.77
CA GLU A 249 1.70 15.12 34.74
C GLU A 249 2.03 16.62 34.86
N ALA A 250 2.14 17.14 36.10
CA ALA A 250 2.49 18.53 36.33
C ALA A 250 3.89 18.88 35.81
N VAL A 251 4.89 18.00 36.02
CA VAL A 251 6.26 18.22 35.53
C VAL A 251 6.42 17.94 34.03
N LEU A 252 5.53 17.16 33.42
CA LEU A 252 5.51 16.90 31.97
C LEU A 252 4.83 18.01 31.17
N ARG A 253 3.92 18.78 31.78
CA ARG A 253 3.16 19.85 31.11
C ARG A 253 4.03 20.89 30.37
N PRO A 254 5.15 21.39 30.92
CA PRO A 254 6.05 22.32 30.21
C PRO A 254 6.67 21.74 28.94
N PHE A 255 6.76 20.40 28.85
CA PHE A 255 7.33 19.67 27.71
C PHE A 255 6.27 19.35 26.64
N ASN A 256 5.01 19.69 26.89
CA ASN A 256 3.84 19.27 26.11
C ASN A 256 3.79 17.74 25.90
N CYS A 257 4.18 17.01 26.94
CA CYS A 257 4.17 15.55 27.00
C CYS A 257 2.93 15.07 27.78
N VAL A 258 2.21 14.11 27.20
CA VAL A 258 1.01 13.50 27.77
C VAL A 258 1.30 12.03 28.05
N PRO A 259 1.33 11.61 29.32
CA PRO A 259 1.62 10.23 29.67
C PRO A 259 0.43 9.32 29.36
N VAL A 260 0.72 8.12 28.85
CA VAL A 260 -0.25 7.03 28.74
C VAL A 260 -0.04 6.09 29.92
N TRP A 261 -1.04 6.00 30.79
CA TRP A 261 -0.99 5.15 31.96
C TRP A 261 -1.51 3.74 31.62
N VAL A 262 -0.59 2.78 31.59
CA VAL A 262 -0.88 1.37 31.31
C VAL A 262 -0.44 0.53 32.52
N PRO A 263 -1.21 -0.50 32.93
CA PRO A 263 -0.74 -1.46 33.94
C PRO A 263 0.62 -2.06 33.56
N THR A 264 1.55 -2.11 34.51
CA THR A 264 2.95 -2.55 34.29
C THR A 264 3.04 -3.98 33.79
N THR A 265 2.15 -4.86 34.26
CA THR A 265 2.00 -6.25 33.82
C THR A 265 1.68 -6.32 32.33
N ILE A 266 0.58 -5.70 31.91
CA ILE A 266 0.11 -5.67 30.51
C ILE A 266 1.14 -5.00 29.59
N PHE A 267 1.72 -3.87 30.02
CA PHE A 267 2.75 -3.20 29.24
C PHE A 267 4.01 -4.06 29.10
N GLY A 268 4.43 -4.77 30.15
CA GLY A 268 5.57 -5.68 30.09
C GLY A 268 5.33 -6.89 29.19
N GLU A 269 4.14 -7.49 29.21
CA GLU A 269 3.77 -8.56 28.27
C GLU A 269 3.75 -8.08 26.82
N MET A 270 3.20 -6.89 26.59
CA MET A 270 3.21 -6.27 25.27
C MET A 270 4.64 -5.98 24.80
N TYR A 271 5.45 -5.33 25.65
CA TYR A 271 6.75 -4.80 25.28
C TYR A 271 7.85 -5.87 25.29
N ASN A 272 8.05 -6.58 26.40
CA ASN A 272 9.08 -7.61 26.51
C ASN A 272 8.64 -8.92 25.84
N GLY A 273 7.37 -9.33 26.03
CA GLY A 273 6.83 -10.56 25.46
C GLY A 273 6.62 -10.45 23.94
N PHE A 274 5.56 -9.77 23.52
CA PHE A 274 5.21 -9.72 22.09
C PHE A 274 6.21 -8.91 21.26
N CYS A 275 6.53 -7.68 21.66
CA CYS A 275 7.37 -6.80 20.86
C CYS A 275 8.83 -7.29 20.81
N LYS A 276 9.47 -7.54 21.95
CA LYS A 276 10.89 -7.95 22.00
C LYS A 276 11.11 -9.45 21.84
N GLY A 277 10.16 -10.29 22.23
CA GLY A 277 10.23 -11.75 22.08
C GLY A 277 9.80 -12.25 20.70
N VAL A 278 8.79 -11.62 20.07
CA VAL A 278 8.21 -12.10 18.79
C VAL A 278 8.55 -11.17 17.63
N LEU A 279 8.11 -9.91 17.68
CA LEU A 279 8.26 -8.99 16.55
C LEU A 279 9.73 -8.65 16.27
N TRP A 280 10.51 -8.35 17.31
CA TRP A 280 11.89 -7.91 17.13
C TRP A 280 12.76 -8.95 16.41
N PRO A 281 12.81 -10.25 16.80
CA PRO A 281 13.54 -11.26 16.04
C PRO A 281 13.09 -11.35 14.58
N ILE A 282 11.77 -11.44 14.35
CA ILE A 282 11.20 -11.63 13.01
C ILE A 282 11.50 -10.42 12.11
N LEU A 283 11.34 -9.19 12.63
CA LEU A 283 11.66 -7.97 11.90
C LEU A 283 13.16 -7.85 11.54
N HIS A 284 14.04 -8.54 12.28
CA HIS A 284 15.48 -8.62 12.01
C HIS A 284 15.90 -9.90 11.27
N ASN A 285 14.95 -10.60 10.61
CA ASN A 285 15.17 -11.85 9.88
C ASN A 285 15.69 -13.02 10.73
N VAL A 286 15.41 -13.01 12.04
CA VAL A 286 15.67 -14.12 12.93
C VAL A 286 14.36 -14.90 13.14
N ALA A 287 14.19 -15.96 12.36
CA ALA A 287 13.12 -16.93 12.59
C ALA A 287 13.68 -18.07 13.46
N ASN A 288 13.36 -18.07 14.74
CA ASN A 288 13.78 -19.13 15.64
C ASN A 288 12.65 -20.17 15.76
N VAL A 289 12.67 -21.15 14.86
CA VAL A 289 11.60 -22.17 14.75
C VAL A 289 11.66 -23.21 15.87
N TYR A 290 12.81 -23.36 16.54
CA TYR A 290 13.08 -24.47 17.48
C TYR A 290 13.85 -24.09 18.75
N SER A 291 13.95 -22.81 19.15
CA SER A 291 14.62 -22.54 20.43
C SER A 291 13.79 -23.08 21.59
N SER A 292 14.28 -24.18 22.13
CA SER A 292 13.89 -24.75 23.40
C SER A 292 13.93 -23.68 24.49
N SER A 293 12.76 -23.29 24.96
CA SER A 293 12.62 -22.72 26.30
C SER A 293 13.12 -23.78 27.28
N THR A 294 14.34 -23.62 27.77
CA THR A 294 14.88 -24.41 28.86
C THR A 294 13.98 -24.13 30.06
N ARG A 295 13.13 -25.09 30.42
CA ARG A 295 12.28 -25.02 31.61
C ARG A 295 13.13 -24.57 32.78
N ILE A 296 12.77 -23.44 33.40
CA ILE A 296 13.25 -23.09 34.74
C ILE A 296 12.64 -24.13 35.67
N ASN A 297 13.35 -25.24 35.88
CA ASN A 297 13.09 -26.19 36.96
C ASN A 297 13.37 -25.45 38.27
N THR A 298 12.33 -24.89 38.87
CA THR A 298 12.32 -24.69 40.32
C THR A 298 11.93 -26.02 40.93
N GLU A 299 12.88 -26.61 41.66
CA GLU A 299 12.78 -27.94 42.24
C GLU A 299 11.61 -28.06 43.24
N SER A 300 10.78 -29.09 43.08
CA SER A 300 10.35 -29.90 44.22
C SER A 300 10.32 -31.38 43.80
N LYS A 301 11.17 -32.16 44.46
CA LYS A 301 11.43 -33.60 44.27
C LYS A 301 10.15 -34.46 44.39
N SER A 302 9.97 -35.42 43.48
CA SER A 302 9.61 -36.79 43.85
C SER A 302 9.87 -37.80 42.72
N THR A 303 10.89 -38.63 42.94
CA THR A 303 11.03 -40.06 42.59
C THR A 303 10.64 -40.58 41.20
N ALA A 304 11.67 -41.13 40.55
CA ALA A 304 11.66 -41.93 39.33
C ALA A 304 10.74 -43.16 39.37
N LYS A 305 10.21 -43.53 38.20
CA LYS A 305 10.08 -44.92 37.76
C LYS A 305 10.24 -45.00 36.24
N ALA A 306 11.06 -45.96 35.82
CA ALA A 306 11.38 -46.30 34.45
C ALA A 306 10.42 -47.37 33.89
N SER A 307 10.50 -47.52 32.56
CA SER A 307 10.13 -48.66 31.69
C SER A 307 8.65 -49.02 31.50
N GLU A 308 8.15 -48.93 30.27
CA GLU A 308 7.80 -50.10 29.41
C GLU A 308 7.38 -49.67 27.97
N PRO A 309 7.38 -50.60 26.99
CA PRO A 309 7.54 -50.31 25.56
C PRO A 309 6.23 -50.00 24.81
N TYR A 310 6.42 -49.34 23.66
CA TYR A 310 5.46 -48.93 22.64
C TYR A 310 4.40 -49.99 22.28
N ASP A 311 3.13 -49.58 22.33
CA ASP A 311 1.98 -50.23 21.69
C ASP A 311 1.53 -49.35 20.50
N GLU A 312 1.35 -49.98 19.34
CA GLU A 312 1.24 -49.36 18.02
C GLU A 312 -0.24 -49.15 17.59
N SER A 313 -1.14 -48.97 18.57
CA SER A 313 -2.59 -49.01 18.37
C SER A 313 -3.35 -47.72 18.70
N GLU A 314 -2.66 -46.60 18.94
CA GLU A 314 -3.28 -45.32 19.32
C GLU A 314 -3.18 -44.24 18.23
N TYR A 315 -3.49 -44.59 16.97
CA TYR A 315 -3.53 -43.65 15.83
C TYR A 315 -4.93 -43.18 15.44
N ALA A 316 -5.88 -43.18 16.38
CA ALA A 316 -7.26 -42.79 16.09
C ALA A 316 -7.98 -42.13 17.27
N GLU A 317 -7.32 -41.24 18.01
CA GLU A 317 -8.03 -40.32 18.92
C GLU A 317 -7.19 -39.05 19.21
N TYR A 318 -6.81 -38.30 18.17
CA TYR A 318 -6.39 -36.90 18.36
C TYR A 318 -7.64 -36.04 18.61
N SER A 319 -8.04 -36.09 19.88
CA SER A 319 -8.98 -35.21 20.55
C SER A 319 -8.63 -33.74 20.33
N MET A 320 -9.64 -32.88 20.45
CA MET A 320 -9.67 -31.42 20.25
C MET A 320 -8.74 -30.59 21.18
N ASP A 321 -7.62 -31.15 21.64
CA ASP A 321 -6.65 -30.49 22.53
C ASP A 321 -5.44 -29.89 21.77
N ASP A 322 -5.31 -30.17 20.46
CA ASP A 322 -4.26 -29.57 19.60
C ASP A 322 -4.54 -28.09 19.23
N VAL A 323 -5.69 -27.53 19.63
CA VAL A 323 -6.00 -26.10 19.46
C VAL A 323 -5.27 -25.22 20.50
N ALA A 324 -4.65 -25.83 21.52
CA ALA A 324 -3.90 -25.12 22.57
C ALA A 324 -2.38 -25.04 22.33
N GLN A 325 -1.83 -25.73 21.31
CA GLN A 325 -0.43 -25.56 20.92
C GLN A 325 -0.33 -24.58 19.74
N GLY A 326 -0.33 -23.30 20.08
CA GLY A 326 0.00 -22.23 19.12
C GLY A 326 1.41 -22.41 18.52
N PRO A 327 1.68 -21.80 17.35
CA PRO A 327 2.94 -21.99 16.63
C PRO A 327 4.13 -21.46 17.44
N ILE A 328 5.18 -22.30 17.48
CA ILE A 328 6.41 -22.22 18.26
C ILE A 328 7.17 -20.89 18.03
N HIS A 329 6.78 -19.84 18.75
CA HIS A 329 7.57 -18.63 18.94
C HIS A 329 7.86 -18.44 20.43
N GLY A 330 8.73 -19.31 20.95
CA GLY A 330 9.50 -19.08 22.18
C GLY A 330 8.77 -19.01 23.54
N ASP A 331 7.44 -18.97 23.62
CA ASP A 331 6.73 -18.78 24.91
C ASP A 331 5.57 -19.77 25.18
N GLY A 332 5.61 -20.96 24.57
CA GLY A 332 4.82 -22.10 25.03
C GLY A 332 3.28 -21.97 24.97
N GLY A 333 2.71 -21.42 23.89
CA GLY A 333 1.24 -21.37 23.70
C GLY A 333 0.57 -20.09 24.22
N ARG A 334 1.34 -19.05 24.56
CA ARG A 334 0.84 -17.77 25.09
C ARG A 334 0.52 -16.72 24.01
N GLU A 335 0.38 -17.12 22.74
CA GLU A 335 0.21 -16.20 21.62
C GLU A 335 -1.05 -15.33 21.77
N ALA A 336 -2.14 -15.93 22.26
CA ALA A 336 -3.41 -15.23 22.48
C ALA A 336 -3.30 -14.17 23.60
N GLU A 337 -2.62 -14.49 24.70
CA GLU A 337 -2.39 -13.56 25.80
C GLU A 337 -1.52 -12.37 25.36
N LEU A 338 -0.40 -12.67 24.70
CA LEU A 338 0.54 -11.66 24.19
C LEU A 338 -0.14 -10.74 23.17
N TRP A 339 -0.97 -11.30 22.28
CA TRP A 339 -1.75 -10.53 21.31
C TRP A 339 -2.84 -9.69 21.97
N ALA A 340 -3.52 -10.21 22.99
CA ALA A 340 -4.50 -9.48 23.77
C ALA A 340 -3.86 -8.29 24.50
N SER A 341 -2.70 -8.49 25.13
CA SER A 341 -1.93 -7.41 25.77
C SER A 341 -1.44 -6.37 24.75
N PHE A 342 -0.94 -6.80 23.58
CA PHE A 342 -0.59 -5.87 22.48
C PHE A 342 -1.77 -5.02 22.02
N THR A 343 -2.94 -5.65 21.85
CA THR A 343 -4.19 -4.99 21.49
C THR A 343 -4.67 -4.02 22.57
N ALA A 344 -4.61 -4.42 23.85
CA ALA A 344 -5.03 -3.62 24.98
C ALA A 344 -4.19 -2.35 25.12
N VAL A 345 -2.86 -2.45 25.02
CA VAL A 345 -1.99 -1.25 25.09
C VAL A 345 -2.30 -0.28 23.95
N ASN A 346 -2.47 -0.76 22.72
CA ASN A 346 -2.84 0.11 21.59
C ASN A 346 -4.20 0.82 21.81
N ARG A 347 -5.14 0.21 22.54
CA ARG A 347 -6.40 0.87 22.94
C ARG A 347 -6.18 1.97 23.98
N TYR A 348 -5.36 1.75 25.01
CA TYR A 348 -5.01 2.80 25.99
C TYR A 348 -4.40 4.03 25.30
N PHE A 349 -3.51 3.81 24.34
CA PHE A 349 -2.94 4.90 23.53
C PHE A 349 -4.02 5.62 22.73
N THR A 350 -4.97 4.89 22.13
CA THR A 350 -6.09 5.47 21.36
C THR A 350 -6.89 6.46 22.19
N ASP A 351 -7.27 6.07 23.41
CA ASP A 351 -8.12 6.90 24.28
C ASP A 351 -7.43 8.22 24.65
N VAL A 352 -6.12 8.19 24.93
CA VAL A 352 -5.35 9.40 25.25
C VAL A 352 -5.16 10.29 24.01
N ILE A 353 -4.88 9.71 22.84
CA ILE A 353 -4.70 10.48 21.59
C ILE A 353 -5.98 11.23 21.22
N ILE A 354 -7.15 10.59 21.38
CA ILE A 354 -8.45 11.22 21.09
C ILE A 354 -8.69 12.43 22.01
N GLN A 355 -8.26 12.37 23.27
CA GLN A 355 -8.38 13.51 24.21
C GLN A 355 -7.49 14.70 23.81
N CYS A 356 -6.37 14.42 23.15
CA CYS A 356 -5.40 15.43 22.71
C CYS A 356 -5.69 15.99 21.31
N PHE A 357 -6.50 15.30 20.52
CA PHE A 357 -6.73 15.58 19.10
C PHE A 357 -7.63 16.80 18.89
N ASN A 358 -7.16 17.76 18.10
CA ASN A 358 -7.98 18.82 17.55
C ASN A 358 -8.13 18.64 16.04
N GLU A 359 -9.24 19.14 15.50
CA GLU A 359 -9.48 19.12 14.06
C GLU A 359 -8.32 19.80 13.29
N GLY A 360 -7.78 19.11 12.29
CA GLY A 360 -6.63 19.55 11.51
C GLY A 360 -5.26 19.10 12.04
N ASP A 361 -5.18 18.53 13.25
CA ASP A 361 -3.91 18.01 13.78
C ASP A 361 -3.42 16.78 12.96
N LEU A 362 -2.11 16.67 12.77
CA LEU A 362 -1.46 15.50 12.18
C LEU A 362 -1.08 14.51 13.28
N ILE A 363 -1.35 13.22 13.08
CA ILE A 363 -0.95 12.16 14.01
C ILE A 363 0.21 11.39 13.40
N TRP A 364 1.35 11.34 14.10
CA TRP A 364 2.55 10.66 13.65
C TRP A 364 3.01 9.60 14.67
N ILE A 365 2.87 8.33 14.30
CA ILE A 365 3.08 7.17 15.16
C ILE A 365 4.45 6.55 14.85
N HIS A 366 5.21 6.18 15.89
CA HIS A 366 6.58 5.70 15.76
C HIS A 366 6.79 4.29 16.32
N GLY A 367 7.48 3.47 15.52
CA GLY A 367 7.99 2.16 15.92
C GLY A 367 6.97 1.03 15.81
N PHE A 368 7.50 -0.19 15.91
CA PHE A 368 6.72 -1.42 15.71
C PHE A 368 5.77 -1.77 16.87
N HIS A 369 5.94 -1.14 18.04
CA HIS A 369 5.08 -1.34 19.22
C HIS A 369 3.63 -0.89 19.01
N LEU A 370 3.38 -0.02 18.03
CA LEU A 370 2.09 0.63 17.78
C LEU A 370 1.57 0.35 16.36
N MET A 371 1.96 -0.78 15.75
CA MET A 371 1.60 -1.11 14.35
C MET A 371 0.10 -1.17 14.08
N ILE A 372 -0.71 -1.53 15.07
CA ILE A 372 -2.18 -1.65 14.93
C ILE A 372 -2.95 -0.41 15.41
N LEU A 373 -2.26 0.56 16.03
CA LEU A 373 -2.84 1.81 16.50
C LEU A 373 -3.63 2.58 15.42
N PRO A 374 -3.18 2.67 14.15
CA PRO A 374 -3.95 3.36 13.11
C PRO A 374 -5.37 2.80 12.94
N SER A 375 -5.57 1.48 13.13
CA SER A 375 -6.89 0.86 13.00
C SER A 375 -7.87 1.30 14.09
N PHE A 376 -7.37 1.56 15.31
CA PHE A 376 -8.22 2.06 16.39
C PHE A 376 -8.54 3.55 16.22
N LEU A 377 -7.58 4.35 15.76
CA LEU A 377 -7.76 5.78 15.51
C LEU A 377 -8.71 6.04 14.36
N THR A 378 -8.50 5.44 13.18
CA THR A 378 -9.30 5.69 11.97
C THR A 378 -10.80 5.40 12.18
N ARG A 379 -11.15 4.47 13.07
CA ARG A 379 -12.55 4.17 13.43
C ARG A 379 -13.23 5.26 14.25
N ARG A 380 -12.46 5.97 15.09
CA ARG A 380 -12.98 6.96 16.04
C ARG A 380 -12.84 8.39 15.51
N ILE A 381 -11.79 8.64 14.73
CA ILE A 381 -11.43 9.94 14.16
C ILE A 381 -11.05 9.78 12.68
N SER A 382 -12.03 9.41 11.85
CA SER A 382 -11.82 9.11 10.41
C SER A 382 -11.19 10.27 9.62
N MET A 383 -11.38 11.51 10.05
CA MET A 383 -10.84 12.72 9.43
C MET A 383 -9.34 12.97 9.74
N ALA A 384 -8.79 12.38 10.80
CA ALA A 384 -7.42 12.66 11.24
C ALA A 384 -6.39 12.10 10.25
N LYS A 385 -5.40 12.89 9.83
CA LYS A 385 -4.30 12.37 8.98
C LYS A 385 -3.32 11.60 9.85
N ILE A 386 -3.15 10.30 9.57
CA ILE A 386 -2.37 9.38 10.40
C ILE A 386 -1.18 8.85 9.60
N GLY A 387 0.04 9.12 10.05
CA GLY A 387 1.26 8.50 9.55
C GLY A 387 1.85 7.53 10.56
N ILE A 388 2.41 6.41 10.10
CA ILE A 388 3.24 5.52 10.92
C ILE A 388 4.65 5.41 10.33
N PHE A 389 5.69 5.52 11.16
CA PHE A 389 7.08 5.40 10.75
C PHE A 389 7.81 4.29 11.51
N LEU A 390 8.40 3.35 10.78
CA LEU A 390 9.14 2.22 11.34
C LEU A 390 10.65 2.49 11.36
N HIS A 391 11.23 2.43 12.57
CA HIS A 391 12.66 2.60 12.81
C HIS A 391 13.46 1.29 12.76
N THR A 392 12.76 0.15 12.85
CA THR A 392 13.31 -1.19 12.66
C THR A 392 13.29 -1.57 11.18
N PRO A 393 14.07 -2.57 10.76
CA PRO A 393 13.93 -3.16 9.44
C PRO A 393 12.52 -3.75 9.25
N PHE A 394 12.14 -3.95 7.99
CA PHE A 394 10.97 -4.74 7.64
C PHE A 394 11.43 -6.02 6.91
N PRO A 395 10.98 -7.22 7.34
CA PRO A 395 11.50 -8.49 6.84
C PRO A 395 10.85 -8.87 5.52
N SER A 396 11.47 -9.81 4.79
CA SER A 396 10.89 -10.34 3.55
C SER A 396 9.55 -11.03 3.80
N SER A 397 8.75 -11.22 2.75
CA SER A 397 7.46 -11.93 2.85
C SER A 397 7.58 -13.38 3.32
N GLU A 398 8.74 -14.01 3.18
CA GLU A 398 8.97 -15.37 3.68
C GLU A 398 9.04 -15.39 5.20
N ILE A 399 9.85 -14.50 5.77
CA ILE A 399 9.99 -14.38 7.23
C ILE A 399 8.73 -13.79 7.85
N PHE A 400 8.14 -12.76 7.24
CA PHE A 400 6.91 -12.15 7.77
C PHE A 400 5.74 -13.13 7.82
N ARG A 401 5.68 -14.11 6.91
CA ARG A 401 4.66 -15.17 6.90
C ARG A 401 4.72 -16.10 8.12
N THR A 402 5.83 -16.14 8.84
CA THR A 402 5.95 -16.93 10.08
C THR A 402 5.12 -16.37 11.24
N LEU A 403 4.69 -15.11 11.17
CA LEU A 403 3.80 -14.50 12.16
C LEU A 403 2.37 -15.03 12.01
N TRP A 404 1.77 -15.46 13.12
CA TRP A 404 0.38 -15.91 13.15
C TRP A 404 -0.62 -14.75 12.92
N CYS A 405 -0.31 -13.57 13.45
CA CYS A 405 -1.12 -12.34 13.32
C CYS A 405 -0.70 -11.45 12.13
N ARG A 406 -0.03 -12.03 11.12
CA ARG A 406 0.56 -11.30 9.97
C ARG A 406 -0.42 -10.37 9.25
N GLU A 407 -1.65 -10.82 8.99
CA GLU A 407 -2.63 -10.01 8.28
C GLU A 407 -3.14 -8.84 9.13
N ASP A 408 -3.39 -9.08 10.41
CA ASP A 408 -3.87 -8.05 11.34
C ASP A 408 -2.84 -6.94 11.53
N LEU A 409 -1.56 -7.28 11.56
CA LEU A 409 -0.47 -6.30 11.61
C LEU A 409 -0.44 -5.43 10.33
N LEU A 410 -0.55 -6.03 9.15
CA LEU A 410 -0.55 -5.30 7.88
C LEU A 410 -1.80 -4.43 7.72
N ARG A 411 -2.98 -4.99 7.97
CA ARG A 411 -4.26 -4.23 7.98
C ARG A 411 -4.23 -3.13 9.03
N GLY A 412 -3.62 -3.41 10.17
CA GLY A 412 -3.24 -2.50 11.24
C GLY A 412 -2.60 -1.22 10.71
N MET A 413 -1.49 -1.40 10.00
CA MET A 413 -0.70 -0.32 9.41
C MET A 413 -1.40 0.36 8.24
N LEU A 414 -2.09 -0.39 7.37
CA LEU A 414 -2.79 0.14 6.19
C LEU A 414 -4.00 1.03 6.51
N ASN A 415 -4.44 1.06 7.77
CA ASN A 415 -5.41 2.06 8.22
C ASN A 415 -4.79 3.46 8.38
N ALA A 416 -3.46 3.59 8.37
CA ALA A 416 -2.76 4.87 8.26
C ALA A 416 -2.87 5.44 6.83
N ASP A 417 -2.73 6.75 6.70
CA ASP A 417 -2.64 7.47 5.42
C ASP A 417 -1.24 7.38 4.81
N GLN A 418 -0.23 7.21 5.67
CA GLN A 418 1.16 7.09 5.27
C GLN A 418 1.90 6.04 6.10
N VAL A 419 2.72 5.22 5.45
CA VAL A 419 3.67 4.29 6.09
C VAL A 419 5.09 4.65 5.67
N GLY A 420 5.96 4.90 6.63
CA GLY A 420 7.33 5.39 6.42
C GLY A 420 8.43 4.42 6.87
N PHE A 421 9.51 4.37 6.10
CA PHE A 421 10.70 3.56 6.36
C PHE A 421 12.00 4.34 6.14
N HIS A 422 13.11 3.88 6.71
CA HIS A 422 14.42 4.49 6.47
C HIS A 422 15.06 4.12 5.13
N LEU A 423 14.82 2.91 4.62
CA LEU A 423 15.37 2.40 3.38
C LEU A 423 14.27 1.86 2.47
N PHE A 424 14.48 2.02 1.16
CA PHE A 424 13.56 1.48 0.15
C PHE A 424 13.50 -0.05 0.17
N GLU A 425 14.57 -0.72 0.62
CA GLU A 425 14.56 -2.17 0.82
C GLU A 425 13.46 -2.61 1.80
N TYR A 426 13.31 -1.89 2.91
CA TYR A 426 12.28 -2.18 3.92
C TYR A 426 10.89 -1.86 3.37
N ALA A 427 10.73 -0.72 2.69
CA ALA A 427 9.49 -0.35 2.03
C ALA A 427 9.07 -1.40 0.98
N ARG A 428 10.01 -1.86 0.15
CA ARG A 428 9.77 -2.93 -0.84
C ARG A 428 9.28 -4.21 -0.18
N HIS A 429 9.92 -4.63 0.90
CA HIS A 429 9.47 -5.82 1.63
C HIS A 429 8.05 -5.67 2.18
N PHE A 430 7.69 -4.50 2.69
CA PHE A 430 6.33 -4.19 3.12
C PHE A 430 5.32 -4.24 1.95
N LEU A 431 5.64 -3.67 0.80
CA LEU A 431 4.81 -3.72 -0.42
C LEU A 431 4.58 -5.16 -0.89
N THR A 432 5.64 -5.97 -0.93
CA THR A 432 5.56 -7.39 -1.31
C THR A 432 4.72 -8.17 -0.30
N CYS A 433 4.83 -7.89 1.01
CA CYS A 433 3.97 -8.50 2.02
C CYS A 433 2.50 -8.13 1.80
N CYS A 434 2.18 -6.86 1.53
CA CYS A 434 0.82 -6.41 1.25
C CYS A 434 0.25 -7.07 -0.02
N ARG A 435 1.05 -7.16 -1.09
CA ARG A 435 0.63 -7.83 -2.33
C ARG A 435 0.38 -9.32 -2.13
N ARG A 436 1.31 -10.03 -1.49
CA ARG A 436 1.23 -11.49 -1.32
C ARG A 436 0.18 -11.93 -0.30
N LEU A 437 0.03 -11.20 0.81
CA LEU A 437 -0.87 -11.59 1.91
C LEU A 437 -2.26 -10.98 1.81
N LEU A 438 -2.38 -9.78 1.24
CA LEU A 438 -3.66 -9.07 1.17
C LEU A 438 -4.18 -8.90 -0.26
N GLY A 439 -3.42 -9.32 -1.27
CA GLY A 439 -3.79 -9.18 -2.69
C GLY A 439 -3.62 -7.76 -3.26
N LEU A 440 -3.14 -6.81 -2.44
CA LEU A 440 -3.21 -5.39 -2.76
C LEU A 440 -2.17 -4.98 -3.81
N ASN A 441 -2.62 -4.17 -4.76
CA ASN A 441 -1.77 -3.55 -5.75
C ASN A 441 -1.05 -2.32 -5.19
N HIS A 442 0.15 -2.04 -5.72
CA HIS A 442 0.89 -0.83 -5.39
C HIS A 442 1.52 -0.26 -6.67
N GLY A 443 1.71 1.05 -6.68
CA GLY A 443 2.16 1.75 -7.87
C GLY A 443 2.49 3.20 -7.59
N MET A 444 2.85 3.91 -8.66
CA MET A 444 3.06 5.35 -8.65
C MET A 444 1.72 6.05 -8.90
N TYR A 445 1.22 6.77 -7.91
CA TYR A 445 -0.02 7.53 -8.01
C TYR A 445 0.26 9.02 -8.09
N PRO A 446 -0.43 9.78 -8.95
CA PRO A 446 -0.22 11.21 -9.06
C PRO A 446 -0.58 11.92 -7.75
N ASP A 447 0.35 12.74 -7.26
CA ASP A 447 0.18 13.55 -6.06
C ASP A 447 -0.48 14.90 -6.40
N SER A 448 -1.03 15.53 -5.36
CA SER A 448 -1.53 16.91 -5.33
C SER A 448 -0.57 17.92 -5.97
N SER A 449 0.74 17.70 -5.83
CA SER A 449 1.81 18.57 -6.37
C SER A 449 2.11 18.37 -7.86
N GLY A 450 1.49 17.38 -8.53
CA GLY A 450 1.83 16.98 -9.90
C GLY A 450 3.01 16.00 -9.99
N GLY A 451 3.61 15.62 -8.86
CA GLY A 451 4.55 14.50 -8.75
C GLY A 451 3.83 13.14 -8.74
N HIS A 452 4.59 12.06 -8.54
CA HIS A 452 4.03 10.73 -8.27
C HIS A 452 4.55 10.22 -6.93
N ASN A 453 3.66 9.69 -6.11
CA ASN A 453 3.99 9.06 -4.84
C ASN A 453 3.74 7.56 -4.93
N LEU A 454 4.64 6.78 -4.34
CA LEU A 454 4.42 5.35 -4.16
C LEU A 454 3.26 5.17 -3.18
N ALA A 455 2.23 4.42 -3.58
CA ALA A 455 1.12 4.10 -2.70
C ALA A 455 0.61 2.68 -2.94
N ILE A 456 -0.05 2.15 -1.92
CA ILE A 456 -0.81 0.90 -1.98
C ILE A 456 -2.28 1.26 -2.21
N ASP A 457 -2.91 0.62 -3.18
CA ASP A 457 -4.35 0.72 -3.36
C ASP A 457 -5.05 -0.17 -2.34
N THR A 458 -5.87 0.45 -1.50
CA THR A 458 -6.70 -0.21 -0.51
C THR A 458 -8.16 0.06 -0.84
N ASN A 459 -8.64 -0.55 -1.94
CA ASN A 459 -10.02 -0.45 -2.40
C ASN A 459 -10.52 1.01 -2.52
N GLY A 460 -9.78 1.83 -3.29
CA GLY A 460 -10.15 3.23 -3.53
C GLY A 460 -9.59 4.23 -2.51
N ARG A 461 -8.78 3.77 -1.54
CA ARG A 461 -7.92 4.61 -0.71
C ARG A 461 -6.46 4.34 -1.05
N HIS A 462 -5.69 5.38 -1.30
CA HIS A 462 -4.25 5.25 -1.53
C HIS A 462 -3.48 5.50 -0.23
N VAL A 463 -2.82 4.46 0.28
CA VAL A 463 -1.92 4.56 1.44
C VAL A 463 -0.53 4.89 0.93
N SER A 464 -0.05 6.10 1.22
CA SER A 464 1.27 6.56 0.76
C SER A 464 2.39 5.78 1.45
N VAL A 465 3.43 5.40 0.71
CA VAL A 465 4.62 4.75 1.25
C VAL A 465 5.82 5.65 1.03
N THR A 466 6.44 6.11 2.11
CA THR A 466 7.60 7.00 2.09
C THR A 466 8.87 6.30 2.58
N SER A 467 10.01 6.63 1.98
CA SER A 467 11.31 6.05 2.32
C SER A 467 12.36 7.15 2.46
N ILE A 468 12.60 7.60 3.68
CA ILE A 468 13.53 8.70 3.99
C ILE A 468 14.39 8.31 5.20
N HIS A 469 15.71 8.28 5.02
CA HIS A 469 16.66 7.97 6.08
C HIS A 469 16.75 9.13 7.09
N ALA A 470 16.71 8.84 8.38
CA ALA A 470 16.85 9.86 9.42
C ALA A 470 18.31 10.30 9.56
N GLY A 471 18.52 11.61 9.67
CA GLY A 471 19.84 12.20 9.90
C GLY A 471 20.13 12.50 11.38
N VAL A 472 21.27 13.13 11.63
CA VAL A 472 21.67 13.72 12.92
C VAL A 472 21.58 15.24 12.86
N GLU A 473 21.82 15.95 13.98
CA GLU A 473 21.80 17.42 14.02
C GLU A 473 23.22 17.97 14.25
N PRO A 474 23.99 18.30 13.18
CA PRO A 474 25.38 18.73 13.31
C PRO A 474 25.60 19.91 14.26
N PRO A 475 24.77 20.99 14.27
CA PRO A 475 24.95 22.10 15.19
C PRO A 475 24.97 21.70 16.67
N VAL A 476 24.08 20.78 17.09
CA VAL A 476 24.02 20.29 18.47
C VAL A 476 25.27 19.45 18.78
N LEU A 477 25.67 18.58 17.85
CA LEU A 477 26.86 17.75 18.00
C LEU A 477 28.15 18.58 18.09
N HIS A 478 28.26 19.66 17.33
CA HIS A 478 29.40 20.57 17.42
C HIS A 478 29.47 21.28 18.78
N GLN A 479 28.34 21.74 19.33
CA GLN A 479 28.31 22.32 20.68
C GLN A 479 28.80 21.34 21.75
N VAL A 480 28.41 20.06 21.64
CA VAL A 480 28.87 19.01 22.55
C VAL A 480 30.37 18.75 22.39
N LEU A 481 30.89 18.76 21.16
CA LEU A 481 32.31 18.56 20.86
C LEU A 481 33.20 19.70 21.39
N ASP A 482 32.71 20.94 21.32
CA ASP A 482 33.45 22.13 21.76
C ASP A 482 33.42 22.33 23.29
N HIS A 483 32.55 21.59 24.00
CA HIS A 483 32.45 21.69 25.45
C HIS A 483 33.75 21.24 26.15
N SER A 484 34.22 21.99 27.15
CA SER A 484 35.51 21.76 27.82
C SER A 484 35.68 20.33 28.34
N SER A 485 34.67 19.81 29.05
CA SER A 485 34.72 18.43 29.58
C SER A 485 34.76 17.36 28.48
N THR A 486 34.21 17.63 27.29
CA THR A 486 34.34 16.72 26.13
C THR A 486 35.76 16.75 25.60
N VAL A 487 36.34 17.93 25.43
CA VAL A 487 37.73 18.12 24.99
C VAL A 487 38.71 17.46 25.97
N ASP A 488 38.53 17.67 27.27
CA ASP A 488 39.35 17.05 28.32
C ASP A 488 39.27 15.52 28.25
N ARG A 489 38.07 14.97 27.99
CA ARG A 489 37.89 13.52 27.84
C ARG A 489 38.53 12.97 26.58
N VAL A 490 38.44 13.69 25.45
CA VAL A 490 39.11 13.33 24.19
C VAL A 490 40.62 13.28 24.41
N ASN A 491 41.20 14.30 25.06
CA ASN A 491 42.61 14.37 25.39
C ASN A 491 43.03 13.25 26.34
N SER A 492 42.21 12.94 27.35
CA SER A 492 42.43 11.81 28.27
C SER A 492 42.54 10.47 27.52
N ILE A 493 41.61 10.19 26.60
CA ILE A 493 41.62 8.95 25.80
C ILE A 493 42.84 8.92 24.87
N ARG A 494 43.16 10.04 24.20
CA ARG A 494 44.32 10.13 23.31
C ARG A 494 45.66 9.99 24.05
N ASN A 495 45.78 10.55 25.25
CA ASN A 495 46.95 10.39 26.11
C ASN A 495 47.10 8.95 26.61
N GLN A 496 46.00 8.28 26.95
CA GLN A 496 46.02 6.88 27.37
C GLN A 496 46.54 5.93 26.29
N PHE A 497 46.23 6.20 25.01
CA PHE A 497 46.62 5.36 23.87
C PHE A 497 47.56 6.06 22.90
N GLN A 498 48.51 6.86 23.43
CA GLN A 498 49.43 7.64 22.63
C GLN A 498 50.22 6.75 21.65
N GLY A 499 50.29 7.19 20.38
CA GLY A 499 51.01 6.47 19.31
C GLY A 499 50.28 5.25 18.74
N LYS A 500 49.07 4.92 19.20
CA LYS A 500 48.25 3.82 18.67
C LYS A 500 47.13 4.32 17.76
N ILE A 501 46.72 3.49 16.80
CA ILE A 501 45.50 3.71 16.00
C ILE A 501 44.30 3.19 16.81
N ILE A 502 43.32 4.06 17.05
CA ILE A 502 42.17 3.77 17.90
C ILE A 502 40.97 3.39 17.03
N PHE A 503 40.50 2.15 17.17
CA PHE A 503 39.22 1.70 16.65
C PHE A 503 38.18 1.83 17.76
N ALA A 504 37.03 2.43 17.47
CA ALA A 504 35.91 2.50 18.40
C ALA A 504 34.70 1.74 17.87
N ALA A 505 33.97 1.14 18.80
CA ALA A 505 32.72 0.47 18.55
C ALA A 505 31.79 0.67 19.74
N VAL A 506 30.53 1.01 19.46
CA VAL A 506 29.49 1.22 20.48
C VAL A 506 28.29 0.43 20.03
N ASP A 507 28.04 -0.70 20.70
CA ASP A 507 27.02 -1.65 20.31
C ASP A 507 26.24 -2.11 21.55
N ARG A 508 24.95 -2.39 21.38
CA ARG A 508 24.19 -3.11 22.41
C ARG A 508 24.66 -4.56 22.45
N LEU A 509 24.72 -5.15 23.64
CA LEU A 509 25.13 -6.55 23.83
C LEU A 509 24.00 -7.50 23.40
N GLU A 510 23.88 -7.68 22.09
CA GLU A 510 22.93 -8.59 21.44
C GLU A 510 23.63 -9.29 20.26
N SER A 511 23.23 -10.53 19.96
CA SER A 511 23.83 -11.34 18.87
C SER A 511 23.76 -10.63 17.51
N LEU A 512 22.68 -9.89 17.26
CA LEU A 512 22.45 -9.14 16.03
C LEU A 512 23.47 -8.03 15.76
N LYS A 513 24.16 -7.48 16.77
CA LYS A 513 25.20 -6.46 16.55
C LYS A 513 26.52 -7.03 16.03
N GLY A 514 26.68 -8.36 15.99
CA GLY A 514 27.84 -9.00 15.40
C GLY A 514 29.17 -8.63 16.07
N ILE A 515 29.17 -8.39 17.39
CA ILE A 515 30.38 -8.10 18.17
C ILE A 515 31.37 -9.29 18.12
N PRO A 516 30.94 -10.56 18.29
CA PRO A 516 31.86 -11.70 18.16
C PRO A 516 32.54 -11.78 16.79
N LEU A 517 31.81 -11.52 15.71
CA LEU A 517 32.34 -11.52 14.34
C LEU A 517 33.41 -10.44 14.14
N LYS A 518 33.24 -9.27 14.77
CA LYS A 518 34.23 -8.18 14.80
C LYS A 518 35.53 -8.63 15.46
N LEU A 519 35.44 -9.27 16.63
CA LEU A 519 36.59 -9.75 17.40
C LEU A 519 37.32 -10.88 16.66
N LEU A 520 36.58 -11.78 16.02
CA LEU A 520 37.18 -12.84 15.20
C LEU A 520 37.90 -12.27 13.97
N GLY A 521 37.36 -11.22 13.35
CA GLY A 521 38.03 -10.46 12.28
C GLY A 521 39.33 -9.80 12.74
N LEU A 522 39.33 -9.22 13.95
CA LEU A 522 40.52 -8.65 14.57
C LEU A 522 41.59 -9.72 14.84
N GLU A 523 41.21 -10.85 15.43
CA GLU A 523 42.12 -11.97 15.65
C GLU A 523 42.75 -12.44 14.34
N ARG A 524 41.94 -12.63 13.28
CA ARG A 524 42.43 -13.06 11.97
C ARG A 524 43.38 -12.04 11.34
N PHE A 525 43.12 -10.75 11.53
CA PHE A 525 44.01 -9.67 11.10
C PHE A 525 45.37 -9.74 11.81
N LEU A 526 45.39 -9.86 13.14
CA LEU A 526 46.63 -9.93 13.93
C LEU A 526 47.45 -11.19 13.66
N GLN A 527 46.80 -12.32 13.36
CA GLN A 527 47.50 -13.54 12.93
C GLN A 527 48.20 -13.36 11.58
N ARG A 528 47.59 -12.62 10.65
CA ARG A 528 48.15 -12.41 9.29
C ARG A 528 49.19 -11.30 9.26
N CYS A 529 49.00 -10.26 10.08
CA CYS A 529 49.80 -9.05 10.10
C CYS A 529 50.31 -8.76 11.53
N PRO A 530 51.20 -9.60 12.07
CA PRO A 530 51.70 -9.46 13.45
C PRO A 530 52.46 -8.15 13.70
N GLU A 531 52.93 -7.47 12.66
CA GLU A 531 53.61 -6.17 12.74
C GLU A 531 52.75 -5.02 13.28
N TRP A 532 51.42 -5.22 13.33
CA TRP A 532 50.45 -4.27 13.89
C TRP A 532 50.10 -4.56 15.36
N ALA A 533 50.56 -5.69 15.92
CA ALA A 533 50.41 -5.96 17.35
C ALA A 533 51.09 -4.85 18.17
N GLY A 534 50.36 -4.33 19.17
CA GLY A 534 50.83 -3.21 20.00
C GLY A 534 50.68 -1.81 19.37
N LYS A 535 50.43 -1.69 18.07
CA LYS A 535 50.23 -0.39 17.37
C LYS A 535 48.76 0.00 17.20
N ILE A 536 47.84 -0.93 17.45
CA ILE A 536 46.40 -0.69 17.37
C ILE A 536 45.73 -0.94 18.72
N VAL A 537 44.58 -0.33 18.93
CA VAL A 537 43.69 -0.62 20.06
C VAL A 537 42.24 -0.60 19.59
N VAL A 538 41.44 -1.57 20.02
CA VAL A 538 39.99 -1.60 19.80
C VAL A 538 39.28 -1.32 21.12
N ILE A 539 38.59 -0.18 21.18
CA ILE A 539 37.73 0.19 22.30
C ILE A 539 36.30 -0.24 21.94
N GLN A 540 35.86 -1.36 22.52
CA GLN A 540 34.50 -1.87 22.35
C GLN A 540 33.68 -1.52 23.59
N VAL A 541 32.71 -0.63 23.40
CA VAL A 541 31.69 -0.31 24.41
C VAL A 541 30.48 -1.21 24.17
N GLY A 542 30.12 -1.98 25.19
CA GLY A 542 28.93 -2.84 25.21
C GLY A 542 27.84 -2.22 26.08
N ILE A 543 26.74 -1.79 25.45
CA ILE A 543 25.57 -1.29 26.19
C ILE A 543 24.75 -2.48 26.68
N SER A 544 24.54 -2.60 27.99
CA SER A 544 23.79 -3.71 28.57
C SER A 544 22.34 -3.75 28.05
N ALA A 545 21.88 -4.93 27.63
CA ALA A 545 20.57 -5.15 27.00
C ALA A 545 19.77 -6.22 27.76
N PHE A 546 19.57 -6.01 29.06
CA PHE A 546 18.95 -6.98 29.96
C PHE A 546 17.57 -7.47 29.49
N GLU A 547 16.82 -6.67 28.74
CA GLU A 547 15.51 -7.05 28.20
C GLU A 547 15.56 -8.20 27.18
N ARG A 548 16.74 -8.55 26.66
CA ARG A 548 16.96 -9.66 25.73
C ARG A 548 17.20 -11.01 26.43
N GLY A 549 17.26 -11.03 27.76
CA GLY A 549 17.39 -12.24 28.57
C GLY A 549 18.62 -13.10 28.21
N ASP A 550 18.37 -14.32 27.74
CA ASP A 550 19.41 -15.30 27.39
C ASP A 550 20.36 -14.82 26.28
N ASP A 551 19.84 -14.12 25.26
CA ASP A 551 20.63 -13.60 24.14
C ASP A 551 21.70 -12.62 24.64
N TYR A 552 21.32 -11.75 25.56
CA TYR A 552 22.23 -10.82 26.23
C TYR A 552 23.32 -11.57 27.01
N THR A 553 22.93 -12.51 27.88
CA THR A 553 23.87 -13.22 28.77
C THR A 553 24.86 -14.07 27.97
N LYS A 554 24.39 -14.77 26.93
CA LYS A 554 25.23 -15.57 26.03
C LYS A 554 26.21 -14.69 25.26
N THR A 555 25.72 -13.62 24.63
CA THR A 555 26.56 -12.68 23.86
C THR A 555 27.61 -12.04 24.75
N ARG A 556 27.24 -11.61 25.96
CA ARG A 556 28.16 -11.01 26.93
C ARG A 556 29.30 -11.97 27.30
N ASN A 557 28.97 -13.22 27.64
CA ASN A 557 29.96 -14.22 28.03
C ASN A 557 30.90 -14.58 26.87
N GLU A 558 30.36 -14.71 25.65
CA GLU A 558 31.15 -14.97 24.45
C GLU A 558 32.13 -13.81 24.17
N VAL A 559 31.64 -12.57 24.21
CA VAL A 559 32.47 -11.36 24.00
C VAL A 559 33.58 -11.28 25.05
N LEU A 560 33.27 -11.48 26.34
CA LEU A 560 34.28 -11.46 27.40
C LEU A 560 35.36 -12.54 27.19
N SER A 561 34.95 -13.76 26.85
CA SER A 561 35.88 -14.85 26.57
C SER A 561 36.78 -14.56 25.37
N MET A 562 36.22 -14.00 24.28
CA MET A 562 36.99 -13.59 23.10
C MET A 562 37.97 -12.46 23.42
N VAL A 563 37.55 -11.46 24.20
CA VAL A 563 38.41 -10.34 24.63
C VAL A 563 39.59 -10.86 25.46
N GLU A 564 39.32 -11.77 26.41
CA GLU A 564 40.35 -12.41 27.23
C GLU A 564 41.34 -13.20 26.36
N ASN A 565 40.85 -14.03 25.44
CA ASN A 565 41.68 -14.81 24.52
C ASN A 565 42.57 -13.94 23.63
N ILE A 566 42.03 -12.85 23.07
CA ILE A 566 42.79 -11.91 22.24
C ILE A 566 43.85 -11.20 23.07
N ASN A 567 43.51 -10.72 24.26
CA ASN A 567 44.45 -10.00 25.12
C ASN A 567 45.52 -10.93 25.73
N ASN A 568 45.23 -12.21 25.95
CA ASN A 568 46.23 -13.20 26.37
C ASN A 568 47.29 -13.44 25.27
N ARG A 569 46.90 -13.36 23.99
CA ARG A 569 47.81 -13.50 22.84
C ARG A 569 48.52 -12.20 22.47
N TRP A 570 47.79 -11.08 22.49
CA TRP A 570 48.28 -9.74 22.17
C TRP A 570 47.83 -8.74 23.25
N PRO A 571 48.64 -8.55 24.31
CA PRO A 571 48.26 -7.75 25.47
C PRO A 571 47.84 -6.32 25.14
N GLY A 572 46.71 -5.89 25.70
CA GLY A 572 46.21 -4.52 25.60
C GLY A 572 45.68 -4.13 24.22
N THR A 573 45.33 -5.10 23.38
CA THR A 573 44.76 -4.87 22.04
C THR A 573 43.30 -4.49 22.12
N VAL A 574 42.51 -5.14 22.98
CA VAL A 574 41.06 -4.88 23.11
C VAL A 574 40.75 -4.34 24.50
N GLN A 575 40.10 -3.18 24.54
CA GLN A 575 39.55 -2.57 25.74
C GLN A 575 38.04 -2.71 25.69
N PHE A 576 37.50 -3.62 26.49
CA PHE A 576 36.06 -3.82 26.60
C PHE A 576 35.53 -3.09 27.81
N GLN A 577 34.51 -2.25 27.60
CA GLN A 577 33.79 -1.57 28.66
C GLN A 577 32.31 -1.87 28.52
N GLU A 578 31.74 -2.51 29.53
CA GLU A 578 30.30 -2.64 29.66
C GLU A 578 29.74 -1.43 30.41
N CYS A 579 28.66 -0.86 29.91
CA CYS A 579 28.01 0.31 30.50
C CYS A 579 26.50 0.22 30.39
N ALA A 580 25.79 0.83 31.33
CA ALA A 580 24.36 1.02 31.22
C ALA A 580 24.03 2.05 30.13
N GLU A 581 22.83 1.97 29.54
CA GLU A 581 22.34 2.95 28.55
C GLU A 581 22.43 4.40 29.08
N SER A 582 22.20 4.60 30.38
CA SER A 582 22.26 5.91 31.04
C SER A 582 23.67 6.51 31.18
N GLU A 583 24.71 5.69 31.05
CA GLU A 583 26.12 6.07 31.21
C GLU A 583 26.76 6.49 29.88
N MET A 584 26.32 5.88 28.77
CA MET A 584 26.85 6.15 27.43
C MET A 584 26.07 7.26 26.71
N ARG A 585 25.94 8.41 27.38
CA ARG A 585 25.25 9.58 26.82
C ARG A 585 26.03 10.21 25.67
N LEU A 586 25.38 11.14 24.99
CA LEU A 586 25.87 11.85 23.82
C LEU A 586 27.26 12.43 24.04
N GLN A 587 27.53 13.02 25.21
CA GLN A 587 28.83 13.60 25.51
C GLN A 587 29.95 12.55 25.56
N GLN A 588 29.76 11.47 26.32
CA GLN A 588 30.71 10.36 26.43
C GLN A 588 30.91 9.68 25.07
N ARG A 589 29.82 9.49 24.33
CA ARG A 589 29.81 8.91 22.99
C ARG A 589 30.58 9.76 21.99
N MET A 590 30.28 11.06 21.91
CA MET A 590 30.98 11.99 21.03
C MET A 590 32.46 12.14 21.39
N ALA A 591 32.81 12.15 22.69
CA ALA A 591 34.21 12.15 23.11
C ALA A 591 34.96 10.90 22.61
N LEU A 592 34.37 9.71 22.73
CA LEU A 592 34.95 8.47 22.21
C LEU A 592 35.08 8.50 20.69
N LEU A 593 34.03 8.89 19.97
CA LEU A 593 34.03 8.93 18.50
C LEU A 593 35.05 9.94 17.95
N ARG A 594 35.19 11.09 18.62
CA ARG A 594 36.19 12.12 18.32
C ARG A 594 37.62 11.66 18.57
N ALA A 595 37.82 10.90 19.65
CA ALA A 595 39.11 10.30 20.00
C ALA A 595 39.46 9.10 19.13
N ALA A 596 38.50 8.43 18.49
CA ALA A 596 38.76 7.30 17.62
C ALA A 596 39.26 7.73 16.23
N ASP A 597 40.12 6.92 15.62
CA ASP A 597 40.56 7.09 14.22
C ASP A 597 39.64 6.36 13.24
N ILE A 598 39.03 5.26 13.71
CA ILE A 598 38.17 4.38 12.91
C ILE A 598 36.96 3.98 13.75
N VAL A 599 35.76 4.02 13.19
CA VAL A 599 34.55 3.44 13.81
C VAL A 599 34.14 2.16 13.10
N MET A 600 33.76 1.14 13.87
CA MET A 600 33.38 -0.17 13.34
C MET A 600 31.97 -0.59 13.74
N VAL A 601 31.10 -0.74 12.74
CA VAL A 601 29.72 -1.24 12.88
C VAL A 601 29.60 -2.53 12.07
N THR A 602 29.59 -3.69 12.73
CA THR A 602 29.56 -5.02 12.10
C THR A 602 28.24 -5.75 12.32
N THR A 603 27.15 -4.99 12.40
CA THR A 603 25.81 -5.52 12.64
C THR A 603 25.38 -6.54 11.58
N ILE A 604 24.74 -7.62 12.01
CA ILE A 604 24.18 -8.66 11.13
C ILE A 604 22.90 -8.15 10.44
N ARG A 605 22.07 -7.43 11.18
CA ARG A 605 20.88 -6.75 10.67
C ARG A 605 20.53 -5.63 11.63
N ASP A 606 20.36 -4.41 11.12
CA ASP A 606 20.04 -3.26 11.96
C ASP A 606 18.98 -2.39 11.31
N GLY A 607 18.16 -1.77 12.15
CA GLY A 607 17.27 -0.67 11.76
C GLY A 607 18.07 0.61 11.66
N LEU A 608 17.58 1.69 12.27
CA LEU A 608 18.31 2.96 12.34
C LEU A 608 19.57 2.86 13.23
N ASN A 609 20.73 3.22 12.68
CA ASN A 609 21.97 3.35 13.44
C ASN A 609 22.60 4.72 13.16
N LEU A 610 22.74 5.55 14.20
CA LEU A 610 23.23 6.92 14.08
C LEU A 610 24.75 7.05 14.31
N ILE A 611 25.40 6.03 14.87
CA ILE A 611 26.83 6.07 15.25
C ILE A 611 27.74 6.44 14.07
N PRO A 612 27.56 5.90 12.85
CA PRO A 612 28.39 6.30 11.71
C PRO A 612 28.22 7.77 11.31
N LEU A 613 27.01 8.31 11.48
CA LEU A 613 26.68 9.70 11.16
C LEU A 613 27.31 10.63 12.20
N GLU A 614 27.13 10.31 13.49
CA GLU A 614 27.74 11.03 14.61
C GLU A 614 29.27 11.05 14.52
N PHE A 615 29.89 9.91 14.19
CA PHE A 615 31.34 9.81 13.98
C PHE A 615 31.81 10.71 12.84
N THR A 616 31.05 10.77 11.75
CA THR A 616 31.40 11.63 10.62
C THR A 616 31.35 13.11 11.00
N VAL A 617 30.33 13.53 11.78
CA VAL A 617 30.27 14.89 12.34
C VAL A 617 31.48 15.18 13.23
N ALA A 618 31.84 14.22 14.09
CA ALA A 618 32.98 14.33 14.99
C ALA A 618 34.33 14.49 14.29
N HIS A 619 34.42 14.27 12.98
CA HIS A 619 35.65 14.40 12.20
C HIS A 619 35.56 15.43 11.06
N LEU A 620 34.48 16.23 10.98
CA LEU A 620 34.31 17.25 9.93
C LEU A 620 35.38 18.35 9.95
N ASP A 621 35.91 18.68 11.13
CA ASP A 621 37.01 19.64 11.28
C ASP A 621 38.27 19.20 10.54
N ALA A 622 38.44 17.90 10.30
CA ALA A 622 39.58 17.34 9.58
C ALA A 622 39.56 17.66 8.06
N LEU A 623 38.45 18.23 7.56
CA LEU A 623 38.35 18.84 6.23
C LEU A 623 38.92 20.27 6.19
N SER A 624 39.14 20.91 7.34
CA SER A 624 39.70 22.26 7.45
C SER A 624 41.22 22.24 7.66
N GLU A 625 41.89 23.35 7.33
CA GLU A 625 43.33 23.50 7.60
C GLU A 625 43.67 23.44 9.10
N HIS A 626 42.73 23.82 9.98
CA HIS A 626 42.90 23.73 11.44
C HIS A 626 42.96 22.28 11.93
N GLY A 627 42.12 21.39 11.37
CA GLY A 627 42.14 19.97 11.70
C GLY A 627 43.41 19.24 11.24
N ARG A 628 44.14 19.81 10.26
CA ARG A 628 45.43 19.27 9.79
C ARG A 628 46.54 19.41 10.85
N ASN A 629 46.45 20.41 11.72
CA ASN A 629 47.49 20.74 12.71
C ASN A 629 47.31 20.01 14.05
N ASP A 630 46.20 19.30 14.25
CA ASP A 630 45.87 18.59 15.50
C ASP A 630 46.51 17.19 15.59
N GLY A 631 47.31 16.79 14.59
CA GLY A 631 48.05 15.51 14.59
C GLY A 631 47.21 14.23 14.56
N ARG A 632 45.86 14.33 14.61
CA ARG A 632 44.93 13.20 14.52
C ARG A 632 44.76 12.72 13.08
N LYS A 633 44.59 11.40 12.89
CA LYS A 633 44.23 10.85 11.57
C LYS A 633 42.79 11.21 11.23
N ARG A 634 42.50 11.38 9.94
CA ARG A 634 41.12 11.60 9.46
C ARG A 634 40.27 10.35 9.70
N GLY A 635 39.09 10.54 10.29
CA GLY A 635 38.17 9.47 10.64
C GLY A 635 37.77 8.59 9.44
N LEU A 636 37.69 7.28 9.66
CA LEU A 636 37.21 6.29 8.68
C LEU A 636 36.13 5.38 9.27
N CYS A 637 35.08 5.09 8.51
CA CYS A 637 34.03 4.16 8.94
C CYS A 637 34.21 2.80 8.27
N ILE A 638 34.11 1.72 9.05
CA ILE A 638 33.92 0.35 8.57
C ILE A 638 32.49 -0.06 8.91
N LEU A 639 31.67 -0.35 7.89
CA LEU A 639 30.24 -0.60 8.04
C LEU A 639 29.85 -1.95 7.43
N SER A 640 29.04 -2.70 8.16
CA SER A 640 28.35 -3.87 7.64
C SER A 640 27.42 -3.45 6.50
N GLU A 641 27.39 -4.23 5.41
CA GLU A 641 26.43 -4.04 4.32
C GLU A 641 24.96 -4.09 4.79
N PHE A 642 24.69 -4.76 5.91
CA PHE A 642 23.37 -4.89 6.52
C PHE A 642 22.98 -3.76 7.49
N SER A 643 23.80 -2.71 7.61
CA SER A 643 23.47 -1.49 8.35
C SER A 643 22.57 -0.55 7.54
N SER A 644 21.67 0.19 8.19
CA SER A 644 20.90 1.27 7.55
C SER A 644 21.79 2.34 6.90
N CYS A 645 22.97 2.58 7.49
CA CYS A 645 23.90 3.59 7.01
C CYS A 645 24.58 3.22 5.68
N THR A 646 24.50 1.96 5.21
CA THR A 646 25.23 1.48 4.02
C THR A 646 24.93 2.29 2.76
N ARG A 647 23.65 2.64 2.54
CA ARG A 647 23.23 3.36 1.32
C ARG A 647 23.52 4.85 1.38
N VAL A 648 23.69 5.41 2.57
CA VAL A 648 23.91 6.85 2.78
C VAL A 648 25.39 7.20 2.97
N MET A 649 26.19 6.29 3.56
CA MET A 649 27.61 6.48 3.87
C MET A 649 28.55 5.95 2.78
N ARG A 650 28.55 6.56 1.60
CA ARG A 650 29.35 6.11 0.44
C ARG A 650 30.88 6.18 0.64
N GLY A 651 31.35 6.93 1.62
CA GLY A 651 32.78 7.02 1.95
C GLY A 651 33.31 5.86 2.81
N ALA A 652 32.42 5.04 3.39
CA ALA A 652 32.82 3.97 4.29
C ALA A 652 33.45 2.77 3.57
N LEU A 653 34.18 1.94 4.33
CA LEU A 653 34.54 0.59 3.92
C LEU A 653 33.39 -0.36 4.27
N HIS A 654 32.76 -0.94 3.25
CA HIS A 654 31.68 -1.90 3.46
C HIS A 654 32.24 -3.33 3.61
N VAL A 655 31.69 -4.08 4.56
CA VAL A 655 32.08 -5.47 4.83
C VAL A 655 30.86 -6.35 4.95
N ASN A 656 30.96 -7.60 4.51
CA ASN A 656 30.02 -8.63 4.94
C ASN A 656 30.46 -9.18 6.32
N PRO A 657 29.67 -8.99 7.39
CA PRO A 657 30.04 -9.42 8.74
C PRO A 657 30.24 -10.94 8.86
N TRP A 658 29.64 -11.74 7.98
CA TRP A 658 29.80 -13.20 7.96
C TRP A 658 31.12 -13.65 7.35
N LYS A 659 31.77 -12.79 6.56
CA LYS A 659 33.05 -13.09 5.92
C LYS A 659 34.19 -12.50 6.73
N ILE A 660 34.65 -13.26 7.72
CA ILE A 660 35.76 -12.87 8.63
C ILE A 660 37.02 -12.39 7.89
N SER A 661 37.34 -12.99 6.74
CA SER A 661 38.47 -12.55 5.92
C SER A 661 38.30 -11.13 5.36
N GLU A 662 37.08 -10.69 5.05
CA GLU A 662 36.81 -9.31 4.62
C GLU A 662 36.94 -8.34 5.78
N ILE A 663 36.45 -8.69 6.97
CA ILE A 663 36.65 -7.87 8.17
C ILE A 663 38.15 -7.69 8.44
N ALA A 664 38.93 -8.77 8.38
CA ALA A 664 40.38 -8.71 8.54
C ALA A 664 41.07 -7.85 7.47
N THR A 665 40.63 -7.95 6.21
CA THR A 665 41.11 -7.08 5.12
C THR A 665 40.72 -5.61 5.36
N ALA A 666 39.54 -5.33 5.90
CA ALA A 666 39.11 -3.98 6.22
C ALA A 666 39.95 -3.37 7.35
N PHE A 667 40.32 -4.15 8.37
CA PHE A 667 41.31 -3.72 9.38
C PHE A 667 42.64 -3.33 8.70
N TYR A 668 43.17 -4.21 7.83
CA TYR A 668 44.42 -3.95 7.11
C TYR A 668 44.35 -2.70 6.23
N GLN A 669 43.30 -2.57 5.42
CA GLN A 669 43.06 -1.41 4.57
C GLN A 669 42.96 -0.15 5.43
N ALA A 670 42.22 -0.18 6.54
CA ALA A 670 42.04 0.98 7.38
C ALA A 670 43.37 1.45 8.00
N VAL A 671 44.24 0.55 8.47
CA VAL A 671 45.52 0.97 9.06
C VAL A 671 46.56 1.43 8.04
N THR A 672 46.51 0.93 6.80
CA THR A 672 47.46 1.26 5.72
C THR A 672 47.01 2.41 4.81
N MET A 673 45.74 2.82 4.88
CA MET A 673 45.15 3.85 4.01
C MET A 673 45.89 5.19 4.14
N SER A 674 46.22 5.80 2.99
CA SER A 674 46.83 7.13 2.92
C SER A 674 45.88 8.22 3.42
N GLU A 675 46.44 9.32 3.91
CA GLU A 675 45.66 10.47 4.39
C GLU A 675 44.82 11.12 3.27
N ASP A 676 45.29 11.12 2.03
CA ASP A 676 44.55 11.66 0.89
C ASP A 676 43.29 10.84 0.58
N GLU A 677 43.39 9.52 0.65
CA GLU A 677 42.23 8.65 0.45
C GLU A 677 41.23 8.77 1.62
N ARG A 678 41.73 8.88 2.86
CA ARG A 678 40.88 9.17 4.03
C ARG A 678 40.15 10.50 3.87
N MET A 679 40.82 11.55 3.39
CA MET A 679 40.23 12.85 3.10
C MET A 679 39.13 12.76 2.03
N ARG A 680 39.39 12.05 0.95
CA ARG A 680 38.39 11.83 -0.12
C ARG A 680 37.13 11.14 0.44
N ARG A 681 37.32 10.10 1.26
CA ARG A 681 36.22 9.32 1.85
C ARG A 681 35.37 10.13 2.81
N ILE A 682 35.99 10.87 3.73
CA ILE A 682 35.24 11.69 4.68
C ILE A 682 34.52 12.85 4.00
N SER A 683 35.10 13.43 2.92
CA SER A 683 34.44 14.44 2.09
C SER A 683 33.16 13.90 1.40
N ILE A 684 33.20 12.66 0.89
CA ILE A 684 32.01 12.02 0.33
C ILE A 684 30.96 11.73 1.42
N ALA A 685 31.40 11.28 2.59
CA ALA A 685 30.52 10.97 3.72
C ALA A 685 29.83 12.22 4.30
N SER A 686 30.52 13.37 4.32
CA SER A 686 30.01 14.62 4.89
C SER A 686 28.85 15.21 4.10
N GLU A 687 28.76 14.96 2.78
CA GLU A 687 27.68 15.46 1.91
C GLU A 687 26.29 15.05 2.43
N PHE A 688 26.14 13.80 2.87
CA PHE A 688 24.87 13.31 3.39
C PHE A 688 24.56 13.91 4.77
N VAL A 689 25.52 13.86 5.68
CA VAL A 689 25.37 14.26 7.08
C VAL A 689 25.08 15.76 7.23
N THR A 690 25.65 16.58 6.35
CA THR A 690 25.40 18.04 6.33
C THR A 690 24.09 18.41 5.66
N ARG A 691 23.63 17.61 4.68
CA ARG A 691 22.39 17.89 3.94
C ARG A 691 21.14 17.35 4.64
N VAL A 692 21.21 16.17 5.23
CA VAL A 692 20.05 15.48 5.81
C VAL A 692 20.15 15.54 7.31
N THR A 693 19.44 16.50 7.92
CA THR A 693 19.31 16.60 9.37
C THR A 693 18.07 15.88 9.88
N THR A 694 18.01 15.58 11.18
CA THR A 694 16.80 15.02 11.79
C THR A 694 15.58 15.90 11.53
N GLN A 695 15.74 17.23 11.64
CA GLN A 695 14.67 18.19 11.38
C GLN A 695 14.18 18.15 9.93
N ARG A 696 15.11 18.11 8.96
CA ARG A 696 14.75 18.00 7.53
C ARG A 696 14.06 16.69 7.21
N TRP A 697 14.50 15.59 7.81
CA TRP A 697 13.85 14.29 7.69
C TRP A 697 12.39 14.33 8.16
N ALA A 698 12.14 14.80 9.39
CA ALA A 698 10.76 14.86 9.87
C ALA A 698 9.90 15.83 9.05
N LEU A 699 10.45 16.98 8.67
CA LEU A 699 9.73 17.94 7.84
C LEU A 699 9.33 17.32 6.49
N ALA A 700 10.21 16.54 5.85
CA ALA A 700 9.88 15.83 4.63
C ALA A 700 8.75 14.80 4.84
N VAL A 701 8.86 13.96 5.87
CA VAL A 701 7.82 12.97 6.19
C VAL A 701 6.48 13.63 6.50
N MET A 702 6.48 14.73 7.27
CA MET A 702 5.28 15.48 7.61
C MET A 702 4.66 16.19 6.40
N LEU A 703 5.47 16.72 5.48
CA LEU A 703 4.97 17.31 4.25
C LEU A 703 4.31 16.27 3.37
N ASP A 704 4.92 15.09 3.23
CA ASP A 704 4.32 13.96 2.53
C ASP A 704 2.98 13.56 3.19
N LEU A 705 2.92 13.47 4.53
CA LEU A 705 1.69 13.15 5.27
C LEU A 705 0.60 14.21 5.08
N LYS A 706 0.97 15.49 5.17
CA LYS A 706 0.05 16.61 4.97
C LYS A 706 -0.46 16.65 3.52
N GLY A 707 0.38 16.26 2.57
CA GLY A 707 0.06 16.17 1.13
C GLY A 707 -0.91 15.05 0.78
N VAL A 708 -1.08 14.04 1.65
CA VAL A 708 -2.09 12.99 1.44
C VAL A 708 -3.48 13.61 1.39
N GLN A 709 -4.19 13.35 0.29
CA GLN A 709 -5.56 13.79 0.11
C GLN A 709 -6.50 12.89 0.90
N LYS A 710 -7.03 13.41 2.00
CA LYS A 710 -8.26 12.90 2.61
C LYS A 710 -9.42 13.73 2.06
N ASN A 711 -10.35 13.09 1.36
CA ASN A 711 -11.58 13.77 0.99
C ASN A 711 -12.42 13.98 2.26
N GLU A 712 -12.67 15.24 2.61
CA GLU A 712 -13.41 15.66 3.82
C GLU A 712 -14.91 15.30 3.77
N ASP A 713 -15.44 14.95 2.59
CA ASP A 713 -16.80 14.45 2.45
C ASP A 713 -16.89 13.03 3.03
N ALA A 714 -17.46 12.90 4.23
CA ALA A 714 -17.78 11.61 4.87
C ALA A 714 -18.64 10.66 4.00
N GLY A 715 -19.24 11.17 2.91
CA GLY A 715 -19.93 10.38 1.89
C GLY A 715 -19.02 9.59 0.94
N LYS A 716 -17.70 9.85 0.95
CA LYS A 716 -16.72 9.13 0.12
C LYS A 716 -15.99 8.00 0.82
N TYR A 717 -16.17 7.78 2.11
CA TYR A 717 -15.45 6.70 2.79
C TYR A 717 -16.40 5.83 3.61
N ALA A 718 -16.56 4.57 3.22
CA ALA A 718 -17.36 3.60 3.94
C ALA A 718 -16.46 2.66 4.76
N GLY A 719 -16.75 2.54 6.05
CA GLY A 719 -16.17 1.48 6.88
C GLY A 719 -16.75 0.12 6.51
N ALA A 720 -15.90 -0.88 6.30
CA ALA A 720 -16.30 -2.26 6.07
C ALA A 720 -15.49 -3.20 6.98
N GLY A 721 -16.16 -4.18 7.61
CA GLY A 721 -15.55 -5.16 8.53
C GLY A 721 -15.66 -4.81 10.02
N LEU A 722 -15.45 -5.82 10.89
CA LEU A 722 -15.42 -5.69 12.36
C LEU A 722 -13.96 -5.71 12.88
N GLY A 723 -13.72 -5.69 14.21
CA GLY A 723 -12.40 -5.64 14.90
C GLY A 723 -11.15 -6.02 14.07
N LEU A 724 -10.06 -5.25 13.97
CA LEU A 724 -8.86 -5.45 13.11
C LEU A 724 -9.04 -5.76 11.60
N GLY A 725 -10.11 -6.43 11.16
CA GLY A 725 -10.51 -6.59 9.76
C GLY A 725 -11.20 -5.37 9.15
N PHE A 726 -11.37 -4.28 9.92
CA PHE A 726 -11.97 -3.04 9.44
C PHE A 726 -11.09 -2.35 8.42
N ARG A 727 -11.70 -1.89 7.34
CA ARG A 727 -11.09 -1.17 6.24
C ARG A 727 -11.92 0.06 5.92
N LEU A 728 -11.25 1.13 5.52
CA LEU A 728 -11.88 2.34 5.04
C LEU A 728 -11.84 2.34 3.51
N LEU A 729 -12.99 2.19 2.85
CA LEU A 729 -13.12 2.08 1.39
C LEU A 729 -13.45 3.44 0.78
N GLY A 730 -12.78 3.82 -0.31
CA GLY A 730 -13.13 5.02 -1.07
C GLY A 730 -14.36 4.81 -1.97
N MET A 731 -15.32 5.72 -1.95
CA MET A 731 -16.60 5.71 -2.67
C MET A 731 -16.88 7.08 -3.31
N ASP A 732 -17.66 7.11 -4.39
CA ASP A 732 -18.13 8.35 -5.00
C ASP A 732 -19.29 8.97 -4.21
N ASN A 733 -19.37 10.31 -4.14
CA ASN A 733 -20.38 11.12 -3.40
C ASN A 733 -21.87 10.83 -3.74
N LYS A 734 -22.17 9.91 -4.66
CA LYS A 734 -23.53 9.51 -5.05
C LYS A 734 -23.75 7.99 -5.07
N PHE A 735 -22.76 7.20 -4.66
CA PHE A 735 -22.83 5.74 -4.67
C PHE A 735 -23.46 5.23 -3.38
N ASN A 736 -24.79 5.25 -3.36
CA ASN A 736 -25.59 4.88 -2.18
C ASN A 736 -26.16 3.48 -2.33
N SER A 737 -26.53 2.87 -1.19
CA SER A 737 -27.33 1.65 -1.18
C SER A 737 -28.61 1.87 -2.01
N LEU A 738 -28.99 0.86 -2.79
CA LEU A 738 -30.17 0.94 -3.65
C LEU A 738 -31.45 1.04 -2.80
N ASP A 739 -32.22 2.13 -2.95
CA ASP A 739 -33.50 2.29 -2.25
C ASP A 739 -34.56 1.34 -2.84
N ALA A 740 -34.75 0.20 -2.18
CA ALA A 740 -35.75 -0.80 -2.56
C ALA A 740 -37.17 -0.21 -2.68
N ASN A 741 -37.52 0.82 -1.89
CA ASN A 741 -38.84 1.45 -1.99
C ASN A 741 -38.97 2.29 -3.26
N ALA A 742 -37.91 2.96 -3.70
CA ALA A 742 -37.91 3.66 -4.98
C ALA A 742 -38.05 2.69 -6.14
N VAL A 743 -37.35 1.55 -6.10
CA VAL A 743 -37.47 0.49 -7.10
C VAL A 743 -38.91 -0.05 -7.13
N ALA A 744 -39.49 -0.40 -5.97
CA ALA A 744 -40.86 -0.91 -5.87
C ALA A 744 -41.92 0.08 -6.39
N ARG A 745 -41.79 1.39 -6.08
CA ARG A 745 -42.70 2.43 -6.58
C ARG A 745 -42.63 2.56 -8.10
N ALA A 746 -41.42 2.60 -8.64
CA ALA A 746 -41.18 2.67 -10.08
C ALA A 746 -41.72 1.43 -10.81
N TYR A 747 -41.45 0.27 -10.22
CA TYR A 747 -41.88 -1.03 -10.71
C TYR A 747 -43.41 -1.13 -10.77
N ARG A 748 -44.13 -0.74 -9.71
CA ARG A 748 -45.61 -0.77 -9.65
C ARG A 748 -46.26 0.02 -10.79
N GLY A 749 -45.72 1.18 -11.13
CA GLY A 749 -46.28 2.07 -12.17
C GLY A 749 -45.92 1.69 -13.61
N ALA A 750 -44.95 0.80 -13.80
CA ALA A 750 -44.40 0.46 -15.12
C ALA A 750 -45.23 -0.63 -15.83
N LYS A 751 -45.34 -0.52 -17.16
CA LYS A 751 -46.10 -1.45 -18.01
C LYS A 751 -45.20 -2.42 -18.79
N SER A 752 -43.94 -2.06 -19.02
CA SER A 752 -42.92 -2.84 -19.73
C SER A 752 -41.61 -2.78 -18.95
N ARG A 753 -41.29 -3.88 -18.25
CA ARG A 753 -40.25 -3.95 -17.22
C ARG A 753 -39.14 -4.93 -17.62
N LEU A 754 -37.90 -4.45 -17.70
CA LEU A 754 -36.73 -5.29 -17.96
C LEU A 754 -35.97 -5.55 -16.66
N ILE A 755 -35.63 -6.82 -16.39
CA ILE A 755 -34.80 -7.22 -15.26
C ILE A 755 -33.61 -8.03 -15.81
N LEU A 756 -32.40 -7.51 -15.62
CA LEU A 756 -31.15 -8.16 -16.00
C LEU A 756 -30.39 -8.54 -14.72
N LEU A 757 -30.04 -9.82 -14.58
CA LEU A 757 -29.35 -10.33 -13.40
C LEU A 757 -28.10 -11.08 -13.82
N ASP A 758 -26.96 -10.79 -13.19
CA ASP A 758 -25.82 -11.71 -13.26
C ASP A 758 -26.09 -12.99 -12.46
N TYR A 759 -25.42 -14.08 -12.83
CA TYR A 759 -25.53 -15.37 -12.15
C TYR A 759 -24.60 -15.52 -10.94
N GLY A 760 -23.29 -15.31 -11.12
CA GLY A 760 -22.27 -15.55 -10.09
C GLY A 760 -22.14 -14.34 -9.17
N GLY A 761 -21.91 -14.54 -7.88
CA GLY A 761 -21.86 -13.45 -6.87
C GLY A 761 -23.07 -12.52 -6.76
N THR A 762 -24.12 -12.71 -7.58
CA THR A 762 -25.35 -11.90 -7.64
C THR A 762 -26.59 -12.72 -7.27
N ILE A 763 -26.80 -13.86 -7.92
CA ILE A 763 -27.87 -14.83 -7.60
C ILE A 763 -27.30 -16.01 -6.79
N LEU A 764 -26.01 -16.31 -6.94
CA LEU A 764 -25.30 -17.35 -6.21
C LEU A 764 -24.14 -16.71 -5.43
N ALA A 765 -24.03 -16.93 -4.13
CA ALA A 765 -22.88 -16.43 -3.37
C ALA A 765 -21.57 -17.06 -3.88
N ASN A 766 -20.55 -16.22 -4.08
CA ASN A 766 -19.19 -16.69 -4.33
C ASN A 766 -18.52 -16.94 -2.97
N ASP A 767 -18.09 -18.16 -2.71
CA ASP A 767 -17.27 -18.47 -1.54
C ASP A 767 -15.90 -17.79 -1.70
N ASN A 768 -15.74 -16.58 -1.16
CA ASN A 768 -14.44 -15.92 -1.00
C ASN A 768 -13.62 -16.68 0.06
N MET A 769 -13.15 -17.88 -0.28
CA MET A 769 -12.28 -18.68 0.57
C MET A 769 -10.88 -18.07 0.65
N ASP A 770 -10.22 -18.16 1.80
CA ASP A 770 -8.83 -17.74 1.99
C ASP A 770 -7.88 -18.49 1.02
N ALA A 771 -6.77 -17.84 0.64
CA ALA A 771 -5.77 -18.40 -0.28
C ALA A 771 -5.25 -19.77 0.20
N LEU A 772 -5.04 -19.92 1.51
CA LEU A 772 -4.58 -21.18 2.09
C LEU A 772 -5.67 -22.26 2.11
N SER A 773 -6.90 -21.87 2.43
CA SER A 773 -8.05 -22.79 2.41
C SER A 773 -8.36 -23.30 1.00
N ARG A 774 -8.14 -22.49 -0.05
CA ARG A 774 -8.32 -22.92 -1.45
C ARG A 774 -7.34 -24.03 -1.88
N PHE A 775 -6.08 -23.98 -1.44
CA PHE A 775 -5.10 -25.05 -1.70
C PHE A 775 -5.49 -26.38 -1.02
N GLN A 776 -6.13 -26.31 0.15
CA GLN A 776 -6.53 -27.50 0.91
C GLN A 776 -7.87 -28.10 0.44
N PHE A 777 -8.75 -27.31 -0.19
CA PHE A 777 -10.13 -27.71 -0.54
C PHE A 777 -10.34 -28.10 -2.00
N VAL A 778 -9.34 -28.69 -2.67
CA VAL A 778 -9.51 -29.17 -4.06
C VAL A 778 -10.47 -30.38 -4.15
N LYS A 779 -10.87 -31.04 -3.05
CA LYS A 779 -11.64 -32.31 -3.12
C LYS A 779 -12.87 -32.52 -2.22
N LYS A 780 -13.25 -31.60 -1.32
CA LYS A 780 -14.46 -31.81 -0.49
C LYS A 780 -15.34 -30.56 -0.43
N SER A 781 -16.52 -30.67 -1.06
CA SER A 781 -17.58 -29.67 -1.14
C SER A 781 -17.35 -28.56 -2.17
N ARG A 782 -17.66 -28.86 -3.44
CA ARG A 782 -18.29 -27.83 -4.30
C ARG A 782 -19.59 -27.47 -3.58
N ALA A 783 -19.66 -26.32 -2.92
CA ALA A 783 -20.94 -25.73 -2.53
C ALA A 783 -21.88 -25.76 -3.76
N PRO A 784 -23.19 -26.02 -3.58
CA PRO A 784 -24.08 -26.32 -4.70
C PRO A 784 -24.01 -25.17 -5.71
N SER A 785 -23.60 -25.49 -6.94
CA SER A 785 -23.52 -24.55 -8.06
C SER A 785 -24.90 -24.10 -8.58
N VAL A 786 -25.93 -24.27 -7.74
CA VAL A 786 -27.36 -24.20 -8.00
C VAL A 786 -27.96 -23.18 -7.02
N PRO A 787 -28.76 -22.21 -7.50
CA PRO A 787 -29.44 -21.25 -6.64
C PRO A 787 -30.36 -21.95 -5.63
N THR A 788 -30.63 -21.30 -4.50
CA THR A 788 -31.56 -21.82 -3.49
C THR A 788 -32.96 -22.03 -4.08
N GLU A 789 -33.70 -23.03 -3.59
CA GLU A 789 -35.05 -23.32 -4.07
C GLU A 789 -35.99 -22.12 -3.92
N SER A 790 -35.81 -21.33 -2.86
CA SER A 790 -36.55 -20.07 -2.63
C SER A 790 -36.30 -19.06 -3.75
N LEU A 791 -35.06 -18.85 -4.15
CA LEU A 791 -34.72 -17.89 -5.20
C LEU A 791 -35.22 -18.36 -6.58
N ILE A 792 -35.17 -19.66 -6.84
CA ILE A 792 -35.78 -20.27 -8.03
C ILE A 792 -37.30 -20.01 -8.06
N ALA A 793 -37.99 -20.15 -6.92
CA ALA A 793 -39.42 -19.86 -6.82
C ALA A 793 -39.71 -18.38 -7.10
N THR A 794 -38.93 -17.46 -6.52
CA THR A 794 -39.03 -16.01 -6.77
C THR A 794 -38.85 -15.68 -8.25
N LEU A 795 -37.85 -16.28 -8.92
CA LEU A 795 -37.63 -16.07 -10.36
C LEU A 795 -38.80 -16.61 -11.21
N LYS A 796 -39.39 -17.75 -10.85
CA LYS A 796 -40.61 -18.28 -11.52
C LYS A 796 -41.78 -17.32 -11.38
N GLU A 797 -41.99 -16.76 -10.19
CA GLU A 797 -43.07 -15.80 -9.93
C GLU A 797 -42.85 -14.49 -10.70
N LEU A 798 -41.62 -13.96 -10.73
CA LEU A 798 -41.29 -12.78 -11.55
C LEU A 798 -41.53 -13.03 -13.05
N CYS A 799 -41.17 -14.21 -13.57
CA CYS A 799 -41.38 -14.57 -14.96
C CYS A 799 -42.86 -14.87 -15.30
N SER A 800 -43.72 -15.05 -14.29
CA SER A 800 -45.16 -15.28 -14.49
C SER A 800 -45.92 -13.99 -14.80
N ASP A 801 -45.48 -12.83 -14.30
CA ASP A 801 -46.06 -11.54 -14.70
C ASP A 801 -45.58 -11.20 -16.11
N HIS A 802 -46.53 -11.20 -17.05
CA HIS A 802 -46.27 -10.89 -18.45
C HIS A 802 -45.68 -9.50 -18.68
N ARG A 803 -45.76 -8.55 -17.72
CA ARG A 803 -45.14 -7.21 -17.81
C ARG A 803 -43.63 -7.25 -17.61
N ASN A 804 -43.10 -8.34 -17.03
CA ASN A 804 -41.69 -8.53 -16.78
C ASN A 804 -41.01 -9.28 -17.92
N ILE A 805 -39.82 -8.84 -18.24
CA ILE A 805 -38.89 -9.50 -19.15
C ILE A 805 -37.63 -9.73 -18.33
N VAL A 806 -37.40 -10.97 -17.90
CA VAL A 806 -36.31 -11.33 -17.00
C VAL A 806 -35.23 -12.08 -17.78
N PHE A 807 -33.98 -11.64 -17.67
CA PHE A 807 -32.81 -12.31 -18.22
C PHE A 807 -31.79 -12.58 -17.13
N VAL A 808 -31.23 -13.79 -17.15
CA VAL A 808 -29.99 -14.11 -16.46
C VAL A 808 -28.85 -14.05 -17.48
N VAL A 809 -27.89 -13.17 -17.24
CA VAL A 809 -26.67 -13.03 -18.04
C VAL A 809 -25.55 -13.70 -17.26
N SER A 810 -24.76 -14.58 -17.89
CA SER A 810 -23.76 -15.35 -17.17
C SER A 810 -22.52 -15.61 -18.03
N GLY A 811 -21.36 -15.74 -17.37
CA GLY A 811 -20.13 -16.24 -17.98
C GLY A 811 -20.11 -17.76 -18.19
N LYS A 812 -21.07 -18.51 -17.64
CA LYS A 812 -21.13 -19.98 -17.75
C LYS A 812 -21.53 -20.44 -19.15
N GLU A 813 -21.17 -21.68 -19.47
CA GLU A 813 -21.58 -22.38 -20.69
C GLU A 813 -23.09 -22.59 -20.77
N ARG A 814 -23.61 -22.62 -22.00
CA ARG A 814 -25.03 -22.83 -22.30
C ARG A 814 -25.57 -24.15 -21.74
N HIS A 815 -24.79 -25.23 -21.72
CA HIS A 815 -25.22 -26.53 -21.20
C HIS A 815 -25.45 -26.48 -19.67
N SER A 816 -24.51 -25.88 -18.95
CA SER A 816 -24.57 -25.71 -17.48
C SER A 816 -25.73 -24.83 -17.04
N LEU A 817 -25.94 -23.70 -17.74
CA LEU A 817 -27.09 -22.81 -17.49
C LEU A 817 -28.41 -23.46 -17.85
N THR A 818 -28.47 -24.21 -18.96
CA THR A 818 -29.66 -24.97 -19.34
C THR A 818 -30.00 -25.99 -18.26
N LYS A 819 -29.04 -26.80 -17.81
CA LYS A 819 -29.26 -27.81 -16.75
C LYS A 819 -29.85 -27.19 -15.48
N THR A 820 -29.37 -26.00 -15.11
CA THR A 820 -29.71 -25.38 -13.83
C THR A 820 -31.00 -24.56 -13.88
N LEU A 821 -31.26 -23.80 -14.96
CA LEU A 821 -32.37 -22.84 -15.03
C LEU A 821 -33.44 -23.18 -16.08
N CYS A 822 -33.31 -24.28 -16.84
CA CYS A 822 -34.27 -24.61 -17.90
C CYS A 822 -35.71 -24.81 -17.42
N HIS A 823 -35.89 -25.13 -16.14
CA HIS A 823 -37.17 -25.45 -15.52
C HIS A 823 -37.99 -24.19 -15.17
N ILE A 824 -37.49 -22.98 -15.43
CA ILE A 824 -38.18 -21.70 -15.21
C ILE A 824 -38.80 -21.22 -16.54
N PRO A 825 -40.14 -21.25 -16.72
CA PRO A 825 -40.79 -20.76 -17.93
C PRO A 825 -40.59 -19.26 -18.11
N ASN A 826 -40.54 -18.79 -19.35
CA ASN A 826 -40.41 -17.38 -19.75
C ASN A 826 -39.15 -16.65 -19.25
N LEU A 827 -38.14 -17.38 -18.75
CA LEU A 827 -36.84 -16.82 -18.40
C LEU A 827 -35.94 -16.74 -19.63
N GLY A 828 -35.38 -15.57 -19.93
CA GLY A 828 -34.31 -15.40 -20.91
C GLY A 828 -32.95 -15.78 -20.33
N LEU A 829 -32.09 -16.40 -21.12
CA LEU A 829 -30.75 -16.81 -20.70
C LEU A 829 -29.71 -16.28 -21.68
N ALA A 830 -28.63 -15.69 -21.16
CA ALA A 830 -27.46 -15.33 -21.94
C ALA A 830 -26.23 -16.05 -21.36
N ALA A 831 -25.57 -16.87 -22.19
CA ALA A 831 -24.42 -17.68 -21.82
C ALA A 831 -23.13 -17.07 -22.39
N GLU A 832 -21.98 -17.43 -21.78
CA GLU A 832 -20.64 -16.98 -22.19
C GLU A 832 -20.58 -15.46 -22.43
N HIS A 833 -20.99 -14.69 -21.43
CA HIS A 833 -20.98 -13.20 -21.47
C HIS A 833 -21.84 -12.60 -22.59
N GLY A 834 -22.84 -13.34 -23.08
CA GLY A 834 -23.79 -12.86 -24.10
C GLY A 834 -23.50 -13.36 -25.52
N MET A 835 -22.53 -14.26 -25.71
CA MET A 835 -22.24 -14.88 -27.01
C MET A 835 -23.40 -15.75 -27.50
N PHE A 836 -24.11 -16.39 -26.58
CA PHE A 836 -25.33 -17.14 -26.87
C PHE A 836 -26.51 -16.57 -26.10
N VAL A 837 -27.64 -16.41 -26.77
CA VAL A 837 -28.89 -15.94 -26.16
C VAL A 837 -30.00 -16.94 -26.42
N SER A 838 -30.73 -17.29 -25.37
CA SER A 838 -31.99 -18.00 -25.45
C SER A 838 -33.10 -17.07 -25.00
N TRP A 839 -34.00 -16.74 -25.93
CA TRP A 839 -35.12 -15.84 -25.68
C TRP A 839 -36.16 -16.46 -24.72
N PRO A 840 -36.87 -15.63 -23.92
CA PRO A 840 -37.98 -16.06 -23.09
C PRO A 840 -38.95 -16.97 -23.85
N THR A 841 -39.19 -18.16 -23.32
CA THR A 841 -40.10 -19.12 -23.94
C THR A 841 -40.98 -19.81 -22.89
N PRO A 842 -42.28 -20.04 -23.17
CA PRO A 842 -43.15 -20.80 -22.28
C PRO A 842 -42.82 -22.30 -22.26
N LYS A 843 -41.94 -22.76 -23.17
CA LYS A 843 -41.51 -24.17 -23.24
C LYS A 843 -40.53 -24.48 -22.11
N ILE A 844 -40.86 -25.48 -21.29
CA ILE A 844 -40.03 -25.96 -20.18
C ILE A 844 -39.28 -27.24 -20.64
N GLY A 845 -37.99 -27.36 -20.33
CA GLY A 845 -37.16 -28.54 -20.63
C GLY A 845 -35.90 -28.26 -21.48
N GLY A 846 -35.12 -29.32 -21.77
CA GLY A 846 -33.77 -29.22 -22.37
C GLY A 846 -33.68 -28.82 -23.86
N LYS A 847 -34.80 -28.54 -24.53
CA LYS A 847 -34.84 -28.13 -25.95
C LYS A 847 -35.10 -26.62 -26.10
N ARG A 848 -34.35 -25.79 -25.39
CA ARG A 848 -34.36 -24.32 -25.60
C ARG A 848 -33.62 -23.98 -26.89
N ARG A 849 -34.14 -23.03 -27.66
CA ARG A 849 -33.44 -22.51 -28.85
C ARG A 849 -32.42 -21.47 -28.40
N TRP A 850 -31.17 -21.68 -28.81
CA TRP A 850 -30.08 -20.75 -28.62
C TRP A 850 -29.77 -20.04 -29.94
N GLU A 851 -29.58 -18.75 -29.88
CA GLU A 851 -29.11 -17.89 -30.97
C GLU A 851 -27.67 -17.49 -30.66
N THR A 852 -26.79 -17.64 -31.65
CA THR A 852 -25.39 -17.21 -31.56
C THR A 852 -25.28 -15.78 -32.06
N LEU A 853 -24.82 -14.86 -31.22
CA LEU A 853 -24.69 -13.44 -31.57
C LEU A 853 -23.31 -13.06 -32.12
N VAL A 854 -22.36 -14.01 -32.09
CA VAL A 854 -21.02 -13.86 -32.65
C VAL A 854 -21.05 -14.13 -34.16
N PRO A 855 -20.40 -13.32 -35.01
CA PRO A 855 -20.26 -13.61 -36.44
C PRO A 855 -19.58 -14.96 -36.68
N ASP A 856 -19.91 -15.65 -37.77
CA ASP A 856 -19.24 -16.89 -38.15
C ASP A 856 -17.79 -16.57 -38.57
N GLN A 857 -16.86 -16.70 -37.62
CA GLN A 857 -15.44 -16.38 -37.78
C GLN A 857 -14.59 -17.64 -37.88
N ASP A 858 -13.41 -17.51 -38.50
CA ASP A 858 -12.39 -18.56 -38.51
C ASP A 858 -12.04 -18.98 -37.07
N ARG A 859 -12.07 -20.28 -36.78
CA ARG A 859 -11.76 -20.85 -35.46
C ARG A 859 -10.32 -21.35 -35.32
N SER A 860 -9.50 -21.20 -36.37
CA SER A 860 -8.09 -21.62 -36.39
C SER A 860 -7.23 -20.92 -35.32
N TRP A 861 -7.63 -19.73 -34.87
CA TRP A 861 -6.96 -19.00 -33.79
C TRP A 861 -6.97 -19.77 -32.47
N ARG A 862 -7.93 -20.66 -32.22
CA ARG A 862 -8.05 -21.39 -30.95
C ARG A 862 -6.87 -22.33 -30.74
N SER A 863 -6.54 -23.14 -31.75
CA SER A 863 -5.39 -24.03 -31.67
C SER A 863 -4.09 -23.26 -31.49
N ILE A 864 -3.96 -22.09 -32.13
CA ILE A 864 -2.79 -21.22 -31.98
C ILE A 864 -2.71 -20.66 -30.55
N ALA A 865 -3.83 -20.16 -30.02
CA ALA A 865 -3.91 -19.63 -28.67
C ALA A 865 -3.58 -20.69 -27.61
N ILE A 866 -4.13 -21.91 -27.73
CA ILE A 866 -3.88 -23.03 -26.83
C ILE A 866 -2.39 -23.41 -26.88
N SER A 867 -1.81 -23.61 -28.06
CA SER A 867 -0.38 -23.94 -28.17
C SER A 867 0.53 -22.87 -27.56
N ILE A 868 0.17 -21.59 -27.67
CA ILE A 868 0.89 -20.52 -26.97
C ILE A 868 0.69 -20.66 -25.46
N MET A 869 -0.55 -20.77 -24.98
CA MET A 869 -0.87 -20.87 -23.56
C MET A 869 -0.26 -22.11 -22.89
N GLU A 870 -0.08 -23.23 -23.60
CA GLU A 870 0.58 -24.44 -23.10
C GLU A 870 2.04 -24.18 -22.72
N VAL A 871 2.76 -23.38 -23.50
CA VAL A 871 4.13 -22.96 -23.17
C VAL A 871 4.16 -22.16 -21.87
N TYR A 872 3.17 -21.29 -21.66
CA TYR A 872 3.07 -20.49 -20.42
C TYR A 872 2.60 -21.32 -19.23
N THR A 873 1.74 -22.30 -19.48
CA THR A 873 1.24 -23.24 -18.46
C THR A 873 2.36 -24.13 -17.94
N SER A 874 3.17 -24.70 -18.83
CA SER A 874 4.30 -25.56 -18.46
C SER A 874 5.38 -24.84 -17.65
N ARG A 875 5.58 -23.52 -17.86
CA ARG A 875 6.57 -22.73 -17.11
C ARG A 875 6.02 -22.03 -15.86
N THR A 876 4.69 -22.00 -15.68
CA THR A 876 4.02 -21.28 -14.59
C THR A 876 3.23 -22.24 -13.71
N HIS A 877 3.88 -22.71 -12.64
CA HIS A 877 3.25 -23.59 -11.66
C HIS A 877 1.98 -22.96 -11.05
N GLY A 878 0.92 -23.76 -10.93
CA GLY A 878 -0.38 -23.29 -10.44
C GLY A 878 -1.24 -22.61 -11.51
N SER A 879 -0.77 -22.50 -12.75
CA SER A 879 -1.60 -22.08 -13.89
C SER A 879 -2.20 -23.27 -14.64
N TYR A 880 -3.34 -23.05 -15.28
CA TYR A 880 -4.02 -24.04 -16.11
C TYR A 880 -4.85 -23.36 -17.20
N ILE A 881 -5.16 -24.13 -18.25
CA ILE A 881 -6.00 -23.68 -19.35
C ILE A 881 -7.41 -24.20 -19.10
N GLU A 882 -8.40 -23.31 -19.25
CA GLU A 882 -9.81 -23.65 -19.29
C GLU A 882 -10.37 -23.28 -20.66
N GLU A 883 -11.02 -24.26 -21.30
CA GLU A 883 -11.60 -24.10 -22.62
C GLU A 883 -13.12 -24.12 -22.52
N THR A 884 -13.79 -23.15 -23.16
CA THR A 884 -15.24 -23.18 -23.40
C THR A 884 -15.52 -23.18 -24.90
N GLU A 885 -16.80 -23.22 -25.31
CA GLU A 885 -17.16 -23.26 -26.73
C GLU A 885 -16.63 -22.06 -27.54
N MET A 886 -16.55 -20.86 -26.94
CA MET A 886 -16.20 -19.63 -27.66
C MET A 886 -15.00 -18.86 -27.08
N LYS A 887 -14.48 -19.23 -25.90
CA LYS A 887 -13.26 -18.62 -25.33
C LYS A 887 -12.22 -19.66 -24.90
N VAL A 888 -10.98 -19.20 -24.80
CA VAL A 888 -9.86 -19.93 -24.19
C VAL A 888 -9.31 -19.05 -23.08
N LEU A 889 -9.20 -19.61 -21.88
CA LEU A 889 -8.80 -18.91 -20.67
C LEU A 889 -7.53 -19.54 -20.12
N TRP A 890 -6.51 -18.74 -19.87
CA TRP A 890 -5.35 -19.15 -19.09
C TRP A 890 -5.49 -18.58 -17.68
N GLN A 891 -5.75 -19.44 -16.69
CA GLN A 891 -5.87 -19.04 -15.29
C GLN A 891 -4.51 -19.18 -14.60
N TYR A 892 -4.10 -18.13 -13.88
CA TYR A 892 -2.89 -18.10 -13.08
C TYR A 892 -3.16 -17.73 -11.61
N ARG A 893 -4.43 -17.76 -11.20
CA ARG A 893 -4.87 -17.41 -9.82
C ARG A 893 -4.11 -18.16 -8.73
N ASP A 894 -3.78 -19.42 -8.99
CA ASP A 894 -3.14 -20.32 -8.03
C ASP A 894 -1.61 -20.35 -8.21
N ALA A 895 -1.07 -19.54 -9.14
CA ALA A 895 0.37 -19.33 -9.32
C ALA A 895 0.93 -18.29 -8.33
N ASP A 896 2.26 -18.13 -8.28
CA ASP A 896 2.87 -17.03 -7.52
C ASP A 896 2.33 -15.68 -8.04
N PRO A 897 1.78 -14.78 -7.18
CA PRO A 897 1.10 -13.55 -7.63
C PRO A 897 1.97 -12.54 -8.37
N GLU A 898 3.30 -12.61 -8.23
CA GLU A 898 4.24 -11.74 -8.93
C GLU A 898 4.67 -12.39 -10.24
N PHE A 899 5.09 -13.65 -10.19
CA PHE A 899 5.49 -14.39 -11.39
C PHE A 899 4.33 -14.64 -12.34
N GLY A 900 3.17 -15.07 -11.85
CA GLY A 900 1.96 -15.29 -12.64
C GLY A 900 1.49 -14.00 -13.33
N TYR A 901 1.60 -12.85 -12.67
CA TYR A 901 1.29 -11.55 -13.27
C TYR A 901 2.30 -11.11 -14.34
N LEU A 902 3.60 -11.39 -14.15
CA LEU A 902 4.61 -11.13 -15.18
C LEU A 902 4.37 -12.02 -16.40
N GLN A 903 4.08 -13.31 -16.16
CA GLN A 903 3.75 -14.29 -17.18
C GLN A 903 2.47 -13.93 -17.93
N SER A 904 1.45 -13.42 -17.25
CA SER A 904 0.22 -12.98 -17.90
C SER A 904 0.43 -11.79 -18.83
N ARG A 905 1.29 -10.83 -18.46
CA ARG A 905 1.64 -9.69 -19.32
C ARG A 905 2.41 -10.12 -20.56
N GLU A 906 3.38 -11.00 -20.40
CA GLU A 906 4.13 -11.53 -21.54
C GLU A 906 3.24 -12.41 -22.44
N LEU A 907 2.32 -13.19 -21.85
CA LEU A 907 1.33 -13.98 -22.59
C LEU A 907 0.39 -13.09 -23.38
N GLU A 908 -0.12 -12.02 -22.77
CA GLU A 908 -0.96 -11.01 -23.41
C GLU A 908 -0.25 -10.40 -24.63
N ASP A 909 1.01 -9.95 -24.46
CA ASP A 909 1.81 -9.38 -25.55
C ASP A 909 2.06 -10.42 -26.66
N HIS A 910 2.36 -11.68 -26.30
CA HIS A 910 2.60 -12.75 -27.27
C HIS A 910 1.34 -13.09 -28.07
N LEU A 911 0.20 -13.24 -27.39
CA LEU A 911 -1.10 -13.48 -28.02
C LEU A 911 -1.49 -12.30 -28.91
N CYS A 912 -1.29 -11.05 -28.46
CA CYS A 912 -1.61 -9.85 -29.25
C CYS A 912 -0.81 -9.81 -30.55
N ASN A 913 0.48 -10.15 -30.50
CA ASN A 913 1.36 -10.14 -31.66
C ASN A 913 1.04 -11.25 -32.66
N VAL A 914 0.76 -12.48 -32.19
CA VAL A 914 0.49 -13.63 -33.07
C VAL A 914 -0.94 -13.62 -33.59
N LEU A 915 -1.91 -13.23 -32.76
CA LEU A 915 -3.32 -13.25 -33.10
C LEU A 915 -3.82 -11.91 -33.69
N GLY A 916 -2.95 -10.92 -33.89
CA GLY A 916 -3.33 -9.60 -34.41
C GLY A 916 -4.00 -9.59 -35.79
N GLY A 917 -3.87 -10.69 -36.56
CA GLY A 917 -4.57 -10.90 -37.83
C GLY A 917 -6.02 -11.39 -37.70
N PHE A 918 -6.47 -11.77 -36.50
CA PHE A 918 -7.82 -12.25 -36.21
C PHE A 918 -8.67 -11.17 -35.52
N GLU A 919 -9.99 -11.22 -35.69
CA GLU A 919 -10.93 -10.32 -35.00
C GLU A 919 -11.19 -10.79 -33.56
N LEU A 920 -10.18 -10.74 -32.70
CA LEU A 920 -10.25 -11.21 -31.31
C LEU A 920 -10.02 -10.06 -30.31
N ASP A 921 -10.60 -10.23 -29.12
CA ASP A 921 -10.27 -9.45 -27.93
C ASP A 921 -9.45 -10.33 -26.99
N ILE A 922 -8.33 -9.80 -26.50
CA ILE A 922 -7.52 -10.41 -25.45
C ILE A 922 -7.74 -9.59 -24.19
N LEU A 923 -8.26 -10.23 -23.15
CA LEU A 923 -8.52 -9.59 -21.87
C LEU A 923 -7.55 -10.10 -20.82
N HIS A 924 -7.18 -9.19 -19.94
CA HIS A 924 -6.33 -9.46 -18.80
C HIS A 924 -7.14 -9.21 -17.52
N GLY A 925 -7.30 -10.24 -16.69
CA GLY A 925 -7.82 -10.14 -15.34
C GLY A 925 -6.68 -10.15 -14.31
N GLY A 926 -6.60 -9.13 -13.46
CA GLY A 926 -5.61 -9.07 -12.36
C GLY A 926 -5.86 -10.15 -11.30
N VAL A 927 -4.95 -10.30 -10.33
CA VAL A 927 -5.08 -11.32 -9.26
C VAL A 927 -6.35 -11.11 -8.41
N GLU A 928 -6.74 -9.85 -8.16
CA GLU A 928 -7.99 -9.50 -7.46
C GLU A 928 -9.25 -9.84 -8.28
N GLU A 929 -9.11 -9.95 -9.60
CA GLU A 929 -10.19 -10.28 -10.54
C GLU A 929 -10.23 -11.79 -10.87
N GLY A 930 -9.43 -12.59 -10.16
CA GLY A 930 -9.35 -14.04 -10.36
C GLY A 930 -8.17 -14.50 -11.22
N GLY A 931 -7.25 -13.60 -11.61
CA GLY A 931 -5.95 -13.91 -12.21
C GLY A 931 -6.03 -14.73 -13.49
N PHE A 932 -6.35 -14.10 -14.62
CA PHE A 932 -6.50 -14.79 -15.90
C PHE A 932 -6.08 -13.98 -17.14
N VAL A 933 -5.85 -14.68 -18.25
CA VAL A 933 -5.77 -14.11 -19.60
C VAL A 933 -6.82 -14.81 -20.47
N GLU A 934 -7.79 -14.06 -20.98
CA GLU A 934 -8.92 -14.58 -21.77
C GLU A 934 -8.75 -14.17 -23.23
N VAL A 935 -8.85 -15.13 -24.15
CA VAL A 935 -8.94 -14.88 -25.60
C VAL A 935 -10.35 -15.21 -26.06
N ARG A 936 -11.00 -14.24 -26.71
CA ARG A 936 -12.37 -14.39 -27.21
C ARG A 936 -12.60 -13.65 -28.54
N PRO A 937 -13.64 -14.02 -29.31
CA PRO A 937 -14.09 -13.26 -30.47
C PRO A 937 -14.47 -11.82 -30.11
N LYS A 938 -14.09 -10.88 -30.97
CA LYS A 938 -14.41 -9.47 -30.81
C LYS A 938 -15.89 -9.20 -31.09
N GLY A 939 -16.48 -8.29 -30.31
CA GLY A 939 -17.78 -7.68 -30.63
C GLY A 939 -18.97 -8.13 -29.78
N VAL A 940 -18.81 -9.10 -28.86
CA VAL A 940 -19.90 -9.51 -27.94
C VAL A 940 -19.43 -9.51 -26.48
N ASN A 941 -20.14 -8.75 -25.64
CA ASN A 941 -19.95 -8.70 -24.19
C ASN A 941 -21.31 -8.46 -23.48
N LYS A 942 -21.33 -8.49 -22.14
CA LYS A 942 -22.57 -8.32 -21.35
C LYS A 942 -23.27 -6.96 -21.62
N GLY A 943 -22.52 -5.93 -22.00
CA GLY A 943 -23.07 -4.63 -22.44
C GLY A 943 -23.74 -4.68 -23.81
N PHE A 944 -23.10 -5.34 -24.78
CA PHE A 944 -23.65 -5.55 -26.13
C PHE A 944 -24.95 -6.35 -26.08
N VAL A 945 -24.99 -7.47 -25.34
CA VAL A 945 -26.21 -8.28 -25.23
C VAL A 945 -27.34 -7.50 -24.56
N SER A 946 -27.03 -6.62 -23.60
CA SER A 946 -28.02 -5.75 -22.98
C SER A 946 -28.68 -4.80 -24.00
N LEU A 947 -27.89 -4.17 -24.88
CA LEU A 947 -28.43 -3.36 -26.00
C LEU A 947 -29.21 -4.22 -27.00
N HIS A 948 -28.70 -5.40 -27.31
CA HIS A 948 -29.34 -6.32 -28.25
C HIS A 948 -30.72 -6.75 -27.74
N ILE A 949 -30.85 -7.08 -26.45
CA ILE A 949 -32.12 -7.39 -25.78
C ILE A 949 -33.08 -6.21 -25.91
N VAL A 950 -32.64 -4.98 -25.58
CA VAL A 950 -33.49 -3.77 -25.66
C VAL A 950 -34.00 -3.51 -27.08
N LYS A 951 -33.18 -3.68 -28.11
CA LYS A 951 -33.59 -3.50 -29.52
C LYS A 951 -34.57 -4.57 -30.02
N HIS A 952 -34.56 -5.74 -29.40
CA HIS A 952 -35.38 -6.88 -29.81
C HIS A 952 -36.63 -7.07 -28.93
N LEU A 953 -36.92 -6.13 -28.02
CA LEU A 953 -38.08 -6.18 -27.12
C LEU A 953 -39.41 -6.33 -27.88
N GLU A 954 -39.55 -5.69 -29.05
CA GLU A 954 -40.76 -5.78 -29.90
C GLU A 954 -41.02 -7.19 -30.44
N LYS A 955 -39.99 -8.05 -30.54
CA LYS A 955 -40.16 -9.47 -30.94
C LYS A 955 -40.58 -10.37 -29.79
N ILE A 956 -40.42 -9.92 -28.55
CA ILE A 956 -40.61 -10.70 -27.32
C ILE A 956 -41.96 -10.36 -26.69
N THR A 957 -42.44 -9.12 -26.86
CA THR A 957 -43.69 -8.65 -26.25
C THR A 957 -44.43 -7.67 -27.18
N ASP A 958 -45.76 -7.69 -27.18
CA ASP A 958 -46.61 -6.67 -27.83
C ASP A 958 -46.62 -5.31 -27.08
N LYS A 959 -45.72 -5.11 -26.12
CA LYS A 959 -45.83 -4.08 -25.07
C LYS A 959 -44.94 -2.87 -25.33
N GLY A 960 -45.26 -2.11 -26.38
CA GLY A 960 -44.77 -0.72 -26.57
C GLY A 960 -43.31 -0.45 -26.19
N LYS A 961 -43.01 0.74 -25.65
CA LYS A 961 -41.66 1.15 -25.26
C LYS A 961 -41.33 0.80 -23.80
N LEU A 962 -40.08 0.48 -23.52
CA LEU A 962 -39.59 0.13 -22.18
C LEU A 962 -39.71 1.31 -21.21
N ASP A 963 -40.34 1.11 -20.04
CA ASP A 963 -40.54 2.16 -19.03
C ASP A 963 -39.91 1.86 -17.66
N PHE A 964 -39.34 0.66 -17.46
CA PHE A 964 -38.57 0.30 -16.28
C PHE A 964 -37.40 -0.65 -16.61
N ALA A 965 -36.26 -0.47 -15.95
CA ALA A 965 -35.15 -1.45 -15.97
C ALA A 965 -34.49 -1.60 -14.59
N LEU A 966 -34.24 -2.85 -14.17
CA LEU A 966 -33.41 -3.21 -13.01
C LEU A 966 -32.24 -4.07 -13.49
N VAL A 967 -31.01 -3.68 -13.15
CA VAL A 967 -29.78 -4.37 -13.60
C VAL A 967 -28.87 -4.60 -12.41
N LEU A 968 -28.59 -5.87 -12.11
CA LEU A 968 -27.77 -6.29 -10.98
C LEU A 968 -26.57 -7.12 -11.49
N GLY A 969 -25.39 -6.85 -10.95
CA GLY A 969 -24.16 -7.60 -11.24
C GLY A 969 -23.18 -7.52 -10.07
N ASP A 970 -22.11 -8.30 -10.10
CA ASP A 970 -21.11 -8.30 -9.04
C ASP A 970 -19.72 -7.98 -9.59
N ASP A 971 -19.21 -8.66 -10.60
CA ASP A 971 -17.80 -8.63 -10.94
C ASP A 971 -17.44 -7.61 -12.04
N HIS A 972 -16.15 -7.54 -12.39
CA HIS A 972 -15.67 -6.69 -13.46
C HIS A 972 -16.29 -7.04 -14.83
N CYS A 973 -16.69 -8.29 -15.04
CA CYS A 973 -17.32 -8.72 -16.30
C CYS A 973 -18.72 -8.13 -16.48
N ASP A 974 -19.37 -7.67 -15.40
CA ASP A 974 -20.68 -7.00 -15.41
C ASP A 974 -20.61 -5.49 -15.67
N GLU A 975 -19.44 -4.89 -15.53
CA GLU A 975 -19.24 -3.45 -15.70
C GLU A 975 -19.73 -2.91 -17.06
N PRO A 976 -19.51 -3.61 -18.19
CA PRO A 976 -20.11 -3.21 -19.47
C PRO A 976 -21.64 -3.20 -19.46
N MET A 977 -22.30 -4.16 -18.80
CA MET A 977 -23.76 -4.24 -18.67
C MET A 977 -24.29 -3.09 -17.81
N LEU A 978 -23.67 -2.86 -16.65
CA LEU A 978 -24.03 -1.80 -15.71
C LEU A 978 -23.82 -0.40 -16.32
N SER A 979 -22.69 -0.19 -17.00
CA SER A 979 -22.34 1.06 -17.69
C SER A 979 -23.35 1.40 -18.78
N VAL A 980 -23.61 0.47 -19.69
CA VAL A 980 -24.52 0.65 -20.82
C VAL A 980 -25.93 1.01 -20.32
N MET A 981 -26.48 0.23 -19.40
CA MET A 981 -27.84 0.45 -18.92
C MET A 981 -27.98 1.74 -18.11
N ARG A 982 -26.95 2.13 -17.36
CA ARG A 982 -26.89 3.45 -16.71
C ARG A 982 -26.89 4.60 -17.71
N GLN A 983 -26.17 4.48 -18.82
CA GLN A 983 -26.16 5.47 -19.91
C GLN A 983 -27.53 5.56 -20.59
N VAL A 984 -28.21 4.42 -20.84
CA VAL A 984 -29.59 4.38 -21.37
C VAL A 984 -30.57 5.11 -20.44
N GLY A 985 -30.54 4.80 -19.14
CA GLY A 985 -31.39 5.48 -18.14
C GLY A 985 -31.11 6.97 -18.01
N ARG A 986 -29.84 7.37 -18.14
CA ARG A 986 -29.43 8.78 -18.15
C ARG A 986 -30.02 9.51 -19.36
N ARG A 987 -29.95 8.94 -20.56
CA ARG A 987 -30.53 9.55 -21.78
C ARG A 987 -32.04 9.76 -21.65
N ALA A 988 -32.78 8.77 -21.14
CA ALA A 988 -34.21 8.92 -20.88
C ALA A 988 -34.50 10.07 -19.90
N THR A 989 -33.67 10.21 -18.86
CA THR A 989 -33.78 11.29 -17.87
C THR A 989 -33.44 12.66 -18.47
N GLU A 990 -32.39 12.77 -19.27
CA GLU A 990 -32.00 14.01 -19.96
C GLU A 990 -33.08 14.44 -20.96
N ALA A 991 -33.66 13.51 -21.72
CA ALA A 991 -34.80 13.79 -22.60
C ALA A 991 -36.02 14.32 -21.84
N ARG A 992 -36.30 13.77 -20.65
CA ARG A 992 -37.37 14.24 -19.76
C ARG A 992 -37.11 15.64 -19.19
N ILE A 993 -35.86 15.93 -18.81
CA ILE A 993 -35.44 17.23 -18.28
C ILE A 993 -35.47 18.30 -19.38
N ALA A 994 -34.97 17.96 -20.58
CA ALA A 994 -34.99 18.84 -21.76
C ALA A 994 -36.42 19.25 -22.13
N LYS A 995 -37.39 18.32 -22.09
CA LYS A 995 -38.82 18.62 -22.28
C LYS A 995 -39.40 19.56 -21.22
N LYS A 996 -38.83 19.61 -20.02
CA LYS A 996 -39.26 20.46 -18.91
C LYS A 996 -38.44 21.76 -18.76
N GLY A 997 -37.50 22.03 -19.68
CA GLY A 997 -36.64 23.22 -19.63
C GLY A 997 -35.63 23.24 -18.46
N GLY A 998 -35.28 22.08 -17.89
CA GLY A 998 -34.34 21.98 -16.77
C GLY A 998 -32.87 21.94 -17.21
N GLN A 999 -31.96 22.12 -16.24
CA GLN A 999 -30.52 22.07 -16.47
C GLN A 999 -30.01 20.65 -16.77
N PRO A 1000 -28.97 20.49 -17.62
CA PRO A 1000 -28.40 19.18 -17.94
C PRO A 1000 -27.79 18.50 -16.70
N LEU A 1001 -27.81 17.16 -16.69
CA LEU A 1001 -27.24 16.37 -15.60
C LEU A 1001 -25.72 16.54 -15.54
N ALA A 1002 -25.16 16.51 -14.33
CA ALA A 1002 -23.71 16.47 -14.11
C ALA A 1002 -23.06 15.34 -14.92
N PRO A 1003 -21.83 15.51 -15.45
CA PRO A 1003 -21.16 14.51 -16.29
C PRO A 1003 -21.01 13.15 -15.57
N LEU A 1004 -20.95 12.05 -16.35
CA LEU A 1004 -20.68 10.72 -15.79
C LEU A 1004 -19.24 10.68 -15.22
N PRO A 1005 -18.98 9.83 -14.21
CA PRO A 1005 -17.62 9.60 -13.71
C PRO A 1005 -16.64 9.26 -14.83
N ALA A 1006 -15.39 9.73 -14.70
CA ALA A 1006 -14.34 9.49 -15.71
C ALA A 1006 -13.98 8.00 -15.87
N THR A 1007 -14.32 7.17 -14.89
CA THR A 1007 -14.15 5.71 -14.89
C THR A 1007 -15.12 5.00 -15.84
N ILE A 1008 -16.18 5.66 -16.32
CA ILE A 1008 -17.17 5.08 -17.24
C ILE A 1008 -16.78 5.35 -18.69
N ALA A 1009 -16.42 4.29 -19.42
CA ALA A 1009 -16.26 4.35 -20.87
C ALA A 1009 -17.60 4.76 -21.54
N GLN A 1010 -17.59 5.87 -22.27
CA GLN A 1010 -18.77 6.35 -23.00
C GLN A 1010 -19.03 5.43 -24.18
N VAL A 1011 -20.23 4.88 -24.25
CA VAL A 1011 -20.68 4.00 -25.36
C VAL A 1011 -21.84 4.69 -26.06
N ASP A 1012 -21.86 4.66 -27.38
CA ASP A 1012 -23.00 5.22 -28.12
C ASP A 1012 -24.23 4.31 -27.97
N VAL A 1013 -25.14 4.73 -27.09
CA VAL A 1013 -26.42 4.08 -26.83
C VAL A 1013 -27.59 4.77 -27.54
N SER A 1014 -27.35 5.71 -28.47
CA SER A 1014 -28.41 6.42 -29.21
C SER A 1014 -29.33 5.47 -30.00
N SER A 1015 -28.79 4.34 -30.45
CA SER A 1015 -29.52 3.32 -31.21
C SER A 1015 -30.66 2.62 -30.45
N VAL A 1016 -30.85 2.89 -29.15
CA VAL A 1016 -31.99 2.37 -28.37
C VAL A 1016 -33.10 3.40 -28.11
N ASP A 1017 -32.93 4.66 -28.52
CA ASP A 1017 -33.88 5.75 -28.22
C ASP A 1017 -35.31 5.47 -28.72
N ASP A 1018 -35.45 4.72 -29.81
CA ASP A 1018 -36.76 4.33 -30.36
C ASP A 1018 -37.51 3.30 -29.50
N TYR A 1019 -36.79 2.50 -28.71
CA TYR A 1019 -37.34 1.38 -27.93
C TYR A 1019 -37.59 1.73 -26.45
N ILE A 1020 -37.11 2.89 -25.99
CA ILE A 1020 -37.25 3.34 -24.60
C ILE A 1020 -38.26 4.48 -24.45
N SER A 1021 -38.98 4.49 -23.33
CA SER A 1021 -39.90 5.56 -22.97
C SER A 1021 -39.15 6.78 -22.42
N THR A 1022 -39.62 7.99 -22.72
CA THR A 1022 -39.03 9.21 -22.11
C THR A 1022 -39.27 9.30 -20.60
N ASN A 1023 -40.11 8.45 -20.03
CA ASN A 1023 -40.35 8.35 -18.60
C ASN A 1023 -39.66 7.14 -17.95
N MET A 1024 -38.81 6.42 -18.69
CA MET A 1024 -38.13 5.22 -18.22
C MET A 1024 -37.36 5.48 -16.92
N GLN A 1025 -37.51 4.58 -15.94
CA GLN A 1025 -36.69 4.56 -14.73
C GLN A 1025 -35.74 3.36 -14.77
N CYS A 1026 -34.44 3.62 -14.66
CA CYS A 1026 -33.40 2.59 -14.69
C CYS A 1026 -32.63 2.60 -13.37
N PHE A 1027 -32.51 1.41 -12.77
CA PHE A 1027 -31.76 1.16 -11.55
C PHE A 1027 -30.63 0.19 -11.88
N THR A 1028 -29.39 0.58 -11.56
CA THR A 1028 -28.22 -0.28 -11.72
C THR A 1028 -27.51 -0.41 -10.37
N ALA A 1029 -27.25 -1.63 -9.91
CA ALA A 1029 -26.56 -1.87 -8.66
C ALA A 1029 -25.51 -2.98 -8.77
N THR A 1030 -24.38 -2.79 -8.10
CA THR A 1030 -23.39 -3.85 -7.90
C THR A 1030 -23.61 -4.55 -6.56
N VAL A 1031 -23.34 -5.86 -6.48
CA VAL A 1031 -23.43 -6.65 -5.25
C VAL A 1031 -22.10 -6.60 -4.51
N GLY A 1032 -22.11 -6.05 -3.31
CA GLY A 1032 -20.94 -5.74 -2.50
C GLY A 1032 -20.49 -4.28 -2.63
N LYS A 1033 -19.83 -3.77 -1.58
CA LYS A 1033 -19.31 -2.40 -1.52
C LYS A 1033 -17.98 -2.28 -2.28
N LYS A 1034 -18.04 -2.12 -3.60
CA LYS A 1034 -16.87 -2.00 -4.49
C LYS A 1034 -17.04 -0.92 -5.56
N PRO A 1035 -15.92 -0.38 -6.12
CA PRO A 1035 -15.98 0.52 -7.26
C PRO A 1035 -16.70 -0.13 -8.44
N SER A 1036 -17.68 0.57 -9.03
CA SER A 1036 -18.48 0.06 -10.15
C SER A 1036 -19.07 1.19 -10.99
N ALA A 1037 -19.36 0.91 -12.26
CA ALA A 1037 -20.15 1.73 -13.16
C ALA A 1037 -21.64 1.76 -12.78
N ALA A 1038 -22.09 0.89 -11.87
CA ALA A 1038 -23.41 0.95 -11.27
C ALA A 1038 -23.69 2.30 -10.58
N ALA A 1039 -24.97 2.69 -10.51
CA ALA A 1039 -25.39 3.89 -9.79
C ALA A 1039 -25.45 3.64 -8.26
N ASN A 1040 -25.68 2.39 -7.86
CA ASN A 1040 -25.93 1.98 -6.48
C ASN A 1040 -25.20 0.68 -6.11
N TYR A 1041 -25.28 0.29 -4.84
CA TYR A 1041 -24.84 -1.03 -4.38
C TYR A 1041 -25.91 -1.75 -3.54
N LEU A 1042 -25.81 -3.07 -3.47
CA LEU A 1042 -26.46 -3.95 -2.48
C LEU A 1042 -25.35 -4.58 -1.62
N ASN A 1043 -25.60 -4.94 -0.36
CA ASN A 1043 -24.51 -5.39 0.52
C ASN A 1043 -24.04 -6.81 0.19
N ASP A 1044 -24.97 -7.70 -0.10
CA ASP A 1044 -24.76 -9.13 -0.31
C ASP A 1044 -25.84 -9.73 -1.22
N VAL A 1045 -25.79 -11.05 -1.41
CA VAL A 1045 -26.72 -11.81 -2.26
C VAL A 1045 -28.11 -11.91 -1.62
N GLU A 1046 -28.17 -11.86 -0.30
CA GLU A 1046 -29.38 -11.87 0.50
C GLU A 1046 -30.19 -10.59 0.27
N ASP A 1047 -29.55 -9.42 0.26
CA ASP A 1047 -30.17 -8.14 -0.13
C ASP A 1047 -30.77 -8.20 -1.55
N VAL A 1048 -30.10 -8.89 -2.48
CA VAL A 1048 -30.62 -9.12 -3.85
C VAL A 1048 -31.89 -9.98 -3.80
N HIS A 1049 -31.86 -11.06 -3.03
CA HIS A 1049 -33.00 -11.97 -2.89
C HIS A 1049 -34.21 -11.26 -2.26
N GLU A 1050 -34.01 -10.49 -1.18
CA GLU A 1050 -35.07 -9.70 -0.53
C GLU A 1050 -35.68 -8.66 -1.48
N LEU A 1051 -34.84 -7.98 -2.28
CA LEU A 1051 -35.31 -7.02 -3.27
C LEU A 1051 -36.21 -7.72 -4.31
N LEU A 1052 -35.79 -8.85 -4.87
CA LEU A 1052 -36.57 -9.58 -5.86
C LEU A 1052 -37.89 -10.11 -5.29
N GLU A 1053 -37.87 -10.63 -4.06
CA GLU A 1053 -39.08 -11.10 -3.37
C GLU A 1053 -40.08 -9.95 -3.12
N SER A 1054 -39.58 -8.76 -2.79
CA SER A 1054 -40.42 -7.57 -2.61
C SER A 1054 -41.17 -7.19 -3.90
N LEU A 1055 -40.54 -7.37 -5.07
CA LEU A 1055 -41.17 -7.09 -6.37
C LEU A 1055 -42.29 -8.09 -6.70
N CYS A 1056 -42.16 -9.36 -6.32
CA CYS A 1056 -43.24 -10.35 -6.42
C CYS A 1056 -44.47 -9.91 -5.59
N LYS A 1057 -44.24 -9.50 -4.34
CA LYS A 1057 -45.31 -9.04 -3.41
C LYS A 1057 -46.05 -7.79 -3.91
N VAL A 1058 -45.36 -6.90 -4.63
CA VAL A 1058 -45.98 -5.73 -5.28
C VAL A 1058 -46.86 -6.14 -6.47
N THR A 1059 -46.53 -7.24 -7.13
CA THR A 1059 -47.21 -7.74 -8.33
C THR A 1059 -48.49 -8.50 -8.01
N THR A 1060 -48.51 -9.28 -6.93
CA THR A 1060 -49.65 -10.12 -6.53
C THR A 1060 -50.80 -9.37 -5.86
N ARG A 1061 -50.56 -8.16 -5.32
CA ARG A 1061 -51.56 -7.34 -4.61
C ARG A 1061 -52.42 -6.42 -5.50
N GLU A 1062 -52.52 -6.68 -6.80
CA GLU A 1062 -53.46 -5.96 -7.67
C GLU A 1062 -54.95 -6.23 -7.35
N THR A 1063 -55.28 -7.12 -6.40
CA THR A 1063 -56.66 -7.46 -6.07
C THR A 1063 -57.27 -6.83 -4.81
N VAL A 1064 -56.53 -6.22 -3.87
CA VAL A 1064 -57.19 -5.57 -2.69
C VAL A 1064 -56.42 -4.34 -2.14
N HIS A 1065 -57.10 -3.19 -2.22
CA HIS A 1065 -56.94 -1.89 -1.51
C HIS A 1065 -55.74 -0.93 -1.74
N ASN A 1066 -56.11 0.34 -1.95
CA ASN A 1066 -55.28 1.55 -2.06
C ASN A 1066 -54.91 2.11 -0.67
N GLY A 1067 -54.02 1.44 0.06
CA GLY A 1067 -53.39 1.98 1.29
C GLY A 1067 -51.88 2.12 1.12
N PHE A 1068 -51.31 3.26 1.54
CA PHE A 1068 -49.86 3.42 1.69
C PHE A 1068 -49.40 2.71 2.98
N TYR A 1069 -48.38 1.86 2.89
CA TYR A 1069 -47.76 1.20 4.04
C TYR A 1069 -46.23 1.33 3.95
N SER A 1070 -45.59 1.56 5.10
CA SER A 1070 -44.13 1.60 5.25
C SER A 1070 -43.56 0.19 5.46
N VAL A 1071 -42.24 0.02 5.32
CA VAL A 1071 -41.54 -1.28 5.54
C VAL A 1071 -41.69 -1.80 6.98
N VAL A 1072 -41.91 -0.91 7.94
CA VAL A 1072 -42.19 -1.29 9.35
C VAL A 1072 -43.57 -1.97 9.46
N ASP A 1073 -44.55 -1.53 8.67
CA ASP A 1073 -45.91 -2.08 8.67
C ASP A 1073 -45.99 -3.47 8.03
N LEU A 1074 -45.05 -3.80 7.13
CA LEU A 1074 -44.94 -5.12 6.50
C LEU A 1074 -44.25 -6.14 7.41
N LYS A 1075 -43.33 -5.70 8.27
CA LYS A 1075 -42.67 -6.56 9.27
C LYS A 1075 -43.65 -7.04 10.35
N SER A 1076 -44.53 -6.16 10.82
CA SER A 1076 -45.55 -6.51 11.82
C SER A 1076 -46.64 -7.46 11.32
N MET A 1077 -46.82 -7.61 10.00
CA MET A 1077 -47.82 -8.52 9.43
C MET A 1077 -47.28 -9.94 9.17
N ALA A 1078 -45.95 -10.13 9.14
CA ALA A 1078 -45.34 -11.45 9.01
C ALA A 1078 -45.49 -12.29 10.30
N GLU A 1079 -45.64 -11.63 11.45
CA GLU A 1079 -45.81 -12.28 12.75
C GLU A 1079 -47.27 -12.67 13.05
N SER A 1080 -48.25 -12.21 12.27
CA SER A 1080 -49.69 -12.41 12.55
C SER A 1080 -50.38 -13.55 11.78
N ALA A 1081 -49.64 -14.44 11.11
CA ALA A 1081 -50.23 -15.60 10.44
C ALA A 1081 -50.41 -16.78 11.40
N SER A 1082 -51.43 -16.72 12.26
CA SER A 1082 -51.98 -17.88 12.98
C SER A 1082 -53.51 -17.79 12.94
N PRO A 1083 -54.26 -18.85 12.57
CA PRO A 1083 -55.71 -18.74 12.42
C PRO A 1083 -56.42 -18.93 13.78
N GLY A 1084 -57.19 -17.95 14.25
CA GLY A 1084 -58.07 -18.15 15.40
C GLY A 1084 -58.84 -16.93 15.95
N LEU A 1085 -60.15 -16.92 15.68
CA LEU A 1085 -61.28 -16.24 16.35
C LEU A 1085 -61.50 -14.70 16.28
N LEU A 1086 -62.75 -14.40 15.92
CA LEU A 1086 -63.42 -13.10 15.74
C LEU A 1086 -63.74 -12.36 17.05
N SER A 1087 -63.65 -11.03 17.05
CA SER A 1087 -64.74 -10.12 17.48
C SER A 1087 -64.45 -8.64 17.11
N PRO A 1088 -65.45 -7.78 16.84
CA PRO A 1088 -65.24 -6.42 16.35
C PRO A 1088 -65.46 -5.36 17.46
N ILE A 1089 -64.54 -4.41 17.62
CA ILE A 1089 -64.81 -3.17 18.37
C ILE A 1089 -64.19 -1.98 17.61
N ASN A 1090 -65.06 -1.03 17.27
CA ASN A 1090 -64.79 0.29 16.69
C ASN A 1090 -63.93 1.17 17.61
N PHE A 1091 -63.10 2.07 17.07
CA PHE A 1091 -63.10 3.50 17.44
C PHE A 1091 -62.30 4.36 16.44
N GLU A 1092 -62.85 5.54 16.17
CA GLU A 1092 -62.41 6.63 15.30
C GLU A 1092 -61.34 7.56 15.95
N PRO A 1093 -60.76 8.55 15.22
CA PRO A 1093 -59.41 9.07 15.41
C PRO A 1093 -59.31 10.42 16.15
N SER A 1094 -58.16 10.73 16.76
CA SER A 1094 -57.82 12.12 17.12
C SER A 1094 -56.31 12.39 17.31
N GLU A 1095 -55.81 13.33 16.49
CA GLU A 1095 -54.95 14.50 16.77
C GLU A 1095 -53.54 14.38 17.43
N ASN A 1096 -52.54 14.76 16.62
CA ASN A 1096 -51.45 15.74 16.84
C ASN A 1096 -51.02 16.11 18.28
N ARG A 1097 -49.72 15.91 18.59
CA ARG A 1097 -48.78 17.00 19.00
C ARG A 1097 -47.31 16.55 19.19
N SER A 1098 -46.45 17.21 18.42
CA SER A 1098 -45.11 17.75 18.70
C SER A 1098 -44.32 17.42 19.99
N LEU A 1099 -43.05 17.00 19.76
CA LEU A 1099 -41.78 17.59 20.27
C LEU A 1099 -41.45 17.56 21.78
N ILE A 1100 -40.35 16.85 22.14
CA ILE A 1100 -39.12 17.33 22.84
C ILE A 1100 -38.42 16.24 23.68
N ARG A 1101 -37.09 16.18 23.47
CA ARG A 1101 -36.01 15.55 24.24
C ARG A 1101 -36.25 15.37 25.76
N THR A 1102 -35.82 14.23 26.32
CA THR A 1102 -34.93 14.22 27.49
C THR A 1102 -34.20 12.88 27.65
N LEU A 1103 -32.90 12.95 27.96
CA LEU A 1103 -32.04 11.88 28.45
C LEU A 1103 -32.42 11.50 29.90
N SER A 1104 -32.37 10.23 30.29
CA SER A 1104 -31.77 9.84 31.57
C SER A 1104 -31.38 8.35 31.63
N ALA A 1105 -30.27 8.11 32.33
CA ALA A 1105 -29.75 6.82 32.75
C ALA A 1105 -30.58 6.18 33.87
N GLY A 1106 -30.45 4.86 34.05
CA GLY A 1106 -30.80 4.17 35.31
C GLY A 1106 -31.10 2.67 35.20
N THR A 1107 -30.10 1.84 35.51
CA THR A 1107 -30.15 0.61 36.36
C THR A 1107 -31.22 -0.47 36.13
N PHE A 1108 -30.79 -1.71 35.84
CA PHE A 1108 -31.35 -2.98 36.39
C PHE A 1108 -30.24 -4.07 36.33
N LYS A 1109 -29.54 -4.35 37.43
CA LYS A 1109 -29.76 -5.40 38.46
C LYS A 1109 -29.62 -6.85 37.94
N ILE A 1110 -28.55 -7.47 38.42
CA ILE A 1110 -28.24 -8.91 38.46
C ILE A 1110 -29.16 -9.56 39.49
N ASP A 1111 -29.71 -10.74 39.17
CA ASP A 1111 -30.26 -11.66 40.16
C ASP A 1111 -29.65 -13.06 39.95
N HIS A 1112 -29.13 -13.61 41.05
CA HIS A 1112 -28.56 -14.96 41.18
C HIS A 1112 -29.56 -15.82 41.97
N SER A 1113 -29.88 -17.02 41.48
CA SER A 1113 -30.07 -18.27 42.26
C SER A 1113 -30.55 -19.37 41.29
N GLU A 1114 -29.93 -20.56 41.12
CA GLU A 1114 -29.43 -21.66 41.99
C GLU A 1114 -30.33 -22.93 41.81
N PHE A 1115 -29.77 -24.01 41.25
CA PHE A 1115 -29.73 -25.41 41.76
C PHE A 1115 -29.85 -26.58 40.73
N ASP A 1116 -28.84 -27.48 40.84
CA ASP A 1116 -28.80 -28.96 40.78
C ASP A 1116 -29.11 -29.84 39.53
N LYS A 1117 -28.01 -30.39 38.95
CA LYS A 1117 -27.56 -31.83 38.79
C LYS A 1117 -28.60 -33.01 38.83
N PRO A 1118 -28.24 -34.28 38.43
CA PRO A 1118 -27.33 -34.84 37.39
C PRO A 1118 -27.79 -36.17 36.66
N ALA A 1119 -27.11 -36.52 35.52
CA ALA A 1119 -26.78 -37.87 34.92
C ALA A 1119 -27.90 -38.92 34.57
N PRO A 1120 -27.68 -40.08 33.85
CA PRO A 1120 -26.43 -40.72 33.39
C PRO A 1120 -26.41 -41.53 32.01
N THR A 1121 -25.18 -41.82 31.54
CA THR A 1121 -24.56 -43.04 30.88
C THR A 1121 -25.20 -44.00 29.83
N ARG A 1122 -24.40 -44.24 28.75
CA ARG A 1122 -23.90 -45.47 28.04
C ARG A 1122 -24.83 -46.57 27.45
N ILE A 1123 -24.45 -47.08 26.25
CA ILE A 1123 -24.37 -48.49 25.69
C ILE A 1123 -24.23 -48.40 24.14
N SER A 1124 -23.04 -48.57 23.52
CA SER A 1124 -22.39 -49.75 22.88
C SER A 1124 -23.07 -50.44 21.66
N ASN A 1125 -22.36 -50.40 20.50
CA ASN A 1125 -22.14 -51.36 19.41
C ASN A 1125 -23.22 -52.38 18.98
N ASN A 1126 -23.51 -52.49 17.66
CA ASN A 1126 -22.98 -53.57 16.78
C ASN A 1126 -23.67 -53.67 15.39
N LEU A 1127 -22.81 -53.86 14.37
CA LEU A 1127 -22.85 -54.82 13.24
C LEU A 1127 -24.01 -54.84 12.21
N THR A 1128 -23.56 -54.60 10.96
CA THR A 1128 -23.87 -55.30 9.69
C THR A 1128 -25.31 -55.42 9.20
N GLU A 1129 -25.56 -54.85 8.02
CA GLU A 1129 -26.24 -55.60 6.96
C GLU A 1129 -25.88 -55.09 5.54
N PHE A 1130 -25.29 -56.01 4.78
CA PHE A 1130 -25.38 -56.19 3.32
C PHE A 1130 -24.81 -55.13 2.36
N LEU A 1131 -23.55 -55.37 1.98
CA LEU A 1131 -23.08 -55.23 0.60
C LEU A 1131 -23.44 -56.51 -0.18
N GLY A 1132 -23.79 -56.33 -1.45
CA GLY A 1132 -23.68 -57.33 -2.52
C GLY A 1132 -23.75 -56.55 -3.83
N THR A 1133 -22.94 -56.78 -4.86
CA THR A 1133 -21.94 -57.79 -5.24
C THR A 1133 -21.18 -57.14 -6.42
N MET A 1134 -19.84 -57.22 -6.45
CA MET A 1134 -19.01 -58.01 -7.40
C MET A 1134 -19.25 -57.67 -8.88
N GLU A 1135 -18.28 -57.47 -9.77
CA GLU A 1135 -17.01 -58.17 -10.06
C GLU A 1135 -16.07 -57.15 -10.78
N GLU A 1136 -14.79 -57.03 -10.39
CA GLU A 1136 -13.59 -57.67 -10.98
C GLU A 1136 -13.32 -57.30 -12.45
N GLU A 1137 -12.20 -56.62 -12.71
CA GLU A 1137 -11.06 -57.20 -13.43
C GLU A 1137 -9.82 -56.29 -13.34
N GLU A 1138 -8.69 -56.96 -13.17
CA GLU A 1138 -7.32 -56.46 -13.02
C GLU A 1138 -6.79 -55.89 -14.35
N ASP A 1139 -5.83 -54.96 -14.28
CA ASP A 1139 -4.53 -55.15 -14.95
C ASP A 1139 -3.55 -54.07 -14.51
N GLU A 1140 -2.42 -54.57 -14.00
CA GLU A 1140 -1.17 -53.85 -13.77
C GLU A 1140 -0.58 -53.40 -15.12
N ASP A 1141 0.03 -52.22 -15.17
CA ASP A 1141 1.32 -52.01 -15.86
C ASP A 1141 1.85 -50.60 -15.59
N ASP A 1142 2.89 -50.58 -14.75
CA ASP A 1142 4.18 -49.93 -14.96
C ASP A 1142 4.35 -48.44 -15.34
N MET A 1143 5.38 -47.91 -14.65
CA MET A 1143 6.28 -46.80 -15.00
C MET A 1143 5.88 -45.35 -14.68
N PHE A 1144 6.58 -44.83 -13.67
CA PHE A 1144 7.24 -43.51 -13.64
C PHE A 1144 6.45 -42.32 -14.23
N PHE A 1145 5.85 -41.50 -13.37
CA PHE A 1145 6.31 -40.13 -13.04
C PHE A 1145 5.45 -39.51 -11.94
#